data_AF-A0A401H491-F1
#
_entry.id   AF-A0A401H491-F1
#
_cell.length_a   1.000
_cell.length_b   1.000
_cell.length_c   1.000
_cell.angle_alpha   90.00
_cell.angle_beta   90.00
_cell.angle_gamma   90.00
#
_symmetry.space_group_name_H-M   'P 1'
#
loop_
_entity.id
_entity.type
_entity.pdbx_description
1 polymer ?
#
loop_
_entity_poly.entity_id
_entity_poly.type
_entity_poly.pdbx_seq_one_letter_code
_entity_poly.pdbx_strand_id
1 'polypeptide(L)'
;MAGSQTVFLSGEAQWEAARAASMDRILLAVQESGWTLGEFLKILFTVPQTQKEKGNPPRHAQMVSVFLQGRLAIKAQDIVELMYSSRYSAPLSVRKSANREASAVRRPDPKVMANWCLREWAISKAEAVVNKEAEELALRSTGFHLDDKTATWDFILNFSMESVLSTLHLKSPTLLRLLKAAAVPVKSSMRASGLSAVPLPTSPTPNTSNYPMPSEPHETVYNLSEHFSNPPPSGSGHNRHDPLVIIAVACMLLLSARNSHVTMFQKMVGVWLFAHTAPHGIYSVLGRVGLSVSYTTVLKLLGALSDSAKNSTRRSAQSRAFLLIYDNINRMARAWDPDLGQKDKIHNGTAATYVELADCDVEKAFDVGCLRQAQQEERRKKLSLDVLYKRIDWEKLNLCVTTHILRILVQHVDGLAKHRDFVQLRFRTTLAIHRMRAGRQTSLHPLATSDYNEGNTAENAKVLDDLILNQLKMGKDDVTKYMVIVGGDQSTVEKLRTLKRLVASCPHGYPQYGWVLPLIQLWHMGWADLERVLSTHWGKSTGDDLSSLRAANVLLGRKVKDQKRPDYYPALHLVFDNLDAEVLDCWRFPSQFPCHNNRPSAAGKGKVDGKAKAKAKAKPLDPAVIPSVSDMDSFLAQAGGSLRKRKTRPEPVYDKPRTSPPRATGDHRDSHPDYFDASSDRINDDGVGPSSDDQFLSPKEKTRKEAIDMTPATKRLERMNVHSGTDEGDTFI
;
A
#
# COMPACT_ATOMS: atom_id res chain seq x y z
N MET A 1 -77.06 -8.13 63.96
CA MET A 1 -76.38 -6.91 63.48
C MET A 1 -74.97 -6.89 64.05
N ALA A 2 -74.01 -6.42 63.23
CA ALA A 2 -72.59 -6.19 63.52
C ALA A 2 -71.73 -7.43 63.86
N GLY A 3 -71.28 -8.14 62.83
CA GLY A 3 -70.13 -9.05 62.93
C GLY A 3 -68.83 -8.27 62.74
N SER A 4 -67.99 -8.22 63.77
CA SER A 4 -66.65 -7.65 63.74
C SER A 4 -65.71 -8.61 62.99
N GLN A 5 -65.33 -8.26 61.76
CA GLN A 5 -64.24 -8.94 61.05
C GLN A 5 -62.93 -8.23 61.39
N THR A 6 -62.20 -8.78 62.35
CA THR A 6 -60.79 -8.47 62.60
C THR A 6 -59.98 -9.06 61.45
N VAL A 7 -59.58 -8.22 60.49
CA VAL A 7 -58.68 -8.60 59.41
C VAL A 7 -57.28 -8.78 60.00
N PHE A 8 -56.79 -10.02 60.09
CA PHE A 8 -55.39 -10.31 60.35
C PHE A 8 -54.57 -9.84 59.14
N LEU A 9 -53.89 -8.70 59.29
CA LEU A 9 -52.87 -8.23 58.36
C LEU A 9 -51.74 -9.26 58.31
N SER A 10 -51.33 -9.68 57.11
CA SER A 10 -50.19 -10.57 56.90
C SER A 10 -48.92 -10.00 57.55
N GLY A 11 -47.99 -10.86 58.00
CA GLY A 11 -46.76 -10.43 58.70
C GLY A 11 -45.91 -9.42 57.91
N GLU A 12 -46.07 -9.38 56.58
CA GLU A 12 -45.45 -8.42 55.67
C GLU A 12 -46.04 -7.00 55.83
N ALA A 13 -47.38 -6.89 55.97
CA ALA A 13 -48.06 -5.62 56.21
C ALA A 13 -47.78 -5.05 57.61
N GLN A 14 -47.60 -5.91 58.62
CA GLN A 14 -47.18 -5.50 59.96
C GLN A 14 -45.72 -5.02 59.98
N TRP A 15 -44.84 -5.68 59.23
CA TRP A 15 -43.44 -5.27 59.05
C TRP A 15 -43.32 -3.91 58.32
N GLU A 16 -44.09 -3.70 57.26
CA GLU A 16 -44.13 -2.43 56.53
C GLU A 16 -44.68 -1.28 57.39
N ALA A 17 -45.74 -1.52 58.16
CA ALA A 17 -46.29 -0.54 59.09
C ALA A 17 -45.30 -0.18 60.21
N ALA A 18 -44.58 -1.16 60.76
CA ALA A 18 -43.54 -0.92 61.76
C ALA A 18 -42.34 -0.14 61.19
N ARG A 19 -41.96 -0.41 59.93
CA ARG A 19 -40.91 0.32 59.22
C ARG A 19 -41.32 1.77 58.91
N ALA A 20 -42.56 1.99 58.49
CA ALA A 20 -43.11 3.33 58.27
C ALA A 20 -43.12 4.15 59.56
N ALA A 21 -43.61 3.58 60.66
CA ALA A 21 -43.60 4.22 61.98
C ALA A 21 -42.17 4.54 62.48
N SER A 22 -41.20 3.66 62.19
CA SER A 22 -39.79 3.91 62.51
C SER A 22 -39.18 5.03 61.67
N MET A 23 -39.53 5.11 60.38
CA MET A 23 -39.09 6.19 59.50
C MET A 23 -39.66 7.54 59.94
N ASP A 24 -40.94 7.60 60.32
CA ASP A 24 -41.57 8.81 60.85
C ASP A 24 -40.87 9.30 62.12
N ARG A 25 -40.48 8.40 63.03
CA ARG A 25 -39.67 8.77 64.21
C ARG A 25 -38.33 9.38 63.84
N ILE A 26 -37.66 8.85 62.81
CA ILE A 26 -36.37 9.38 62.34
C ILE A 26 -36.56 10.77 61.72
N LEU A 27 -37.58 10.97 60.89
CA LEU A 27 -37.88 12.27 60.28
C LEU A 27 -38.28 13.32 61.32
N LEU A 28 -39.07 12.93 62.34
CA LEU A 28 -39.40 13.78 63.47
C LEU A 28 -38.15 14.17 64.27
N ALA A 29 -37.25 13.24 64.56
CA ALA A 29 -36.00 13.53 65.27
C ALA A 29 -35.10 14.52 64.48
N VAL A 30 -35.07 14.41 63.14
CA VAL A 30 -34.37 15.37 62.28
C VAL A 30 -35.01 16.76 62.38
N GLN A 31 -36.34 16.84 62.36
CA GLN A 31 -37.08 18.10 62.48
C GLN A 31 -36.97 18.74 63.87
N GLU A 32 -37.05 17.95 64.95
CA GLU A 32 -36.85 18.38 66.34
C GLU A 32 -35.44 18.92 66.59
N SER A 33 -34.44 18.39 65.84
CA SER A 33 -33.07 18.89 65.84
C SER A 33 -32.89 20.19 65.03
N GLY A 34 -33.97 20.74 64.47
CA GLY A 34 -33.97 21.98 63.70
C GLY A 34 -33.41 21.84 62.28
N TRP A 35 -33.31 20.62 61.74
CA TRP A 35 -32.79 20.38 60.39
C TRP A 35 -33.90 20.02 59.40
N THR A 36 -33.77 20.50 58.17
CA THR A 36 -34.46 19.91 57.01
C THR A 36 -33.80 18.59 56.61
N LEU A 37 -34.50 17.75 55.86
CA LEU A 37 -33.92 16.51 55.32
C LEU A 37 -32.64 16.79 54.49
N GLY A 38 -32.63 17.89 53.72
CA GLY A 38 -31.46 18.31 52.94
C GLY A 38 -30.27 18.75 53.80
N GLU A 39 -30.52 19.49 54.88
CA GLU A 39 -29.47 19.90 55.83
C GLU A 39 -28.89 18.70 56.59
N PHE A 40 -29.76 17.78 57.01
CA PHE A 40 -29.31 16.52 57.61
C PHE A 40 -28.40 15.73 56.67
N LEU A 41 -28.82 15.52 55.41
CA LEU A 41 -28.01 14.82 54.42
C LEU A 41 -26.70 15.56 54.12
N LYS A 42 -26.73 16.90 54.04
CA LYS A 42 -25.52 17.72 53.86
C LYS A 42 -24.54 17.53 55.01
N ILE A 43 -25.00 17.63 56.27
CA ILE A 43 -24.15 17.42 57.46
C ILE A 43 -23.62 15.98 57.49
N LEU A 44 -24.45 14.99 57.16
CA LEU A 44 -24.08 13.58 57.13
C LEU A 44 -22.90 13.30 56.17
N PHE A 45 -22.87 13.95 55.00
CA PHE A 45 -21.81 13.73 53.99
C PHE A 45 -20.70 14.80 53.99
N THR A 46 -20.74 15.81 54.87
CA THR A 46 -19.70 16.84 54.95
C THR A 46 -18.51 16.36 55.78
N VAL A 47 -17.29 16.59 55.26
CA VAL A 47 -16.03 16.33 55.97
C VAL A 47 -15.51 17.65 56.57
N PRO A 48 -15.22 17.74 57.89
CA PRO A 48 -14.67 18.94 58.52
C PRO A 48 -13.33 19.37 57.91
N GLN A 49 -13.14 20.67 57.65
CA GLN A 49 -12.00 21.17 56.87
C GLN A 49 -10.67 21.31 57.65
N THR A 50 -10.64 21.17 58.98
CA THR A 50 -9.38 21.26 59.75
C THR A 50 -9.36 20.33 60.97
N GLN A 51 -8.18 19.82 61.33
CA GLN A 51 -7.94 19.06 62.59
C GLN A 51 -8.15 19.90 63.87
N LYS A 52 -8.47 21.19 63.76
CA LYS A 52 -8.65 22.10 64.91
C LYS A 52 -10.11 22.24 65.37
N GLU A 53 -11.08 21.79 64.57
CA GLU A 53 -12.48 21.70 64.98
C GLU A 53 -12.83 20.24 65.28
N LYS A 54 -13.65 20.00 66.31
CA LYS A 54 -14.07 18.66 66.76
C LYS A 54 -14.52 17.84 65.54
N GLY A 55 -13.73 16.84 65.16
CA GLY A 55 -14.01 16.00 64.00
C GLY A 55 -15.34 15.24 64.13
N ASN A 56 -15.80 14.67 63.02
CA ASN A 56 -17.00 13.84 63.00
C ASN A 56 -16.90 12.73 64.07
N PRO A 57 -17.95 12.47 64.85
CA PRO A 57 -17.95 11.41 65.86
C PRO A 57 -17.51 10.06 65.25
N PRO A 58 -16.77 9.20 65.99
CA PRO A 58 -16.23 7.94 65.44
C PRO A 58 -17.30 7.06 64.76
N ARG A 59 -18.50 7.01 65.36
CA ARG A 59 -19.65 6.27 64.83
C ARG A 59 -20.15 6.84 63.50
N HIS A 60 -20.20 8.16 63.36
CA HIS A 60 -20.60 8.84 62.13
C HIS A 60 -19.61 8.56 61.00
N ALA A 61 -18.30 8.75 61.27
CA ALA A 61 -17.24 8.46 60.31
C ALA A 61 -17.25 6.99 59.85
N GLN A 62 -17.42 6.05 60.79
CA GLN A 62 -17.49 4.61 60.49
C GLN A 62 -18.69 4.28 59.60
N MET A 63 -19.89 4.76 59.95
CA MET A 63 -21.12 4.45 59.20
C MET A 63 -21.09 5.01 57.78
N VAL A 64 -20.64 6.27 57.61
CA VAL A 64 -20.54 6.91 56.30
C VAL A 64 -19.44 6.26 55.46
N SER A 65 -18.29 5.92 56.07
CA SER A 65 -17.19 5.25 55.37
C SER A 65 -17.60 3.89 54.81
N VAL A 66 -18.26 3.05 55.62
CA VAL A 66 -18.71 1.71 55.20
C VAL A 66 -19.74 1.81 54.05
N PHE A 67 -20.63 2.81 54.09
CA PHE A 67 -21.58 3.07 53.02
C PHE A 67 -20.90 3.54 51.72
N LEU A 68 -20.02 4.54 51.78
CA LEU A 68 -19.35 5.09 50.60
C LEU A 68 -18.31 4.14 49.98
N GLN A 69 -17.78 3.19 50.76
CA GLN A 69 -16.92 2.11 50.24
C GLN A 69 -17.68 1.02 49.48
N GLY A 70 -19.03 1.07 49.43
CA GLY A 70 -19.84 0.09 48.70
C GLY A 70 -19.86 -1.31 49.31
N ARG A 71 -19.50 -1.45 50.60
CA ARG A 71 -19.48 -2.73 51.33
C ARG A 71 -20.85 -3.17 51.84
N LEU A 72 -21.87 -2.33 51.69
CA LEU A 72 -23.25 -2.60 52.09
C LEU A 72 -24.08 -3.09 50.92
N ALA A 73 -25.17 -3.81 51.23
CA ALA A 73 -26.12 -4.31 50.24
C ALA A 73 -26.79 -3.18 49.43
N ILE A 74 -26.99 -2.01 50.06
CA ILE A 74 -27.48 -0.80 49.39
C ILE A 74 -26.29 0.14 49.17
N LYS A 75 -26.00 0.45 47.91
CA LYS A 75 -24.88 1.29 47.49
C LYS A 75 -25.33 2.73 47.26
N ALA A 76 -24.39 3.67 47.25
CA ALA A 76 -24.67 5.09 46.99
C ALA A 76 -25.36 5.31 45.63
N GLN A 77 -24.93 4.59 44.60
CA GLN A 77 -25.54 4.63 43.26
C GLN A 77 -27.02 4.20 43.27
N ASP A 78 -27.39 3.23 44.11
CA ASP A 78 -28.77 2.74 44.20
C ASP A 78 -29.68 3.81 44.82
N ILE A 79 -29.17 4.55 45.81
CA ILE A 79 -29.89 5.69 46.40
C ILE A 79 -30.03 6.83 45.38
N VAL A 80 -28.97 7.15 44.62
CA VAL A 80 -29.04 8.17 43.57
C VAL A 80 -30.04 7.78 42.48
N GLU A 81 -30.09 6.49 42.10
CA GLU A 81 -31.07 5.98 41.14
C GLU A 81 -32.51 6.08 41.67
N LEU A 82 -32.72 5.79 42.97
CA LEU A 82 -34.02 5.99 43.61
C LEU A 82 -34.41 7.48 43.67
N MET A 83 -33.46 8.37 43.94
CA MET A 83 -33.70 9.82 43.88
C MET A 83 -34.04 10.26 42.46
N TYR A 84 -33.34 9.72 41.45
CA TYR A 84 -33.53 10.04 40.05
C TYR A 84 -34.88 9.55 39.50
N SER A 85 -35.25 8.31 39.81
CA SER A 85 -36.47 7.63 39.31
C SER A 85 -37.74 7.91 40.13
N SER A 86 -37.62 8.58 41.28
CA SER A 86 -38.75 8.92 42.15
C SER A 86 -39.80 9.76 41.44
N ARG A 87 -41.08 9.47 41.68
CA ARG A 87 -42.19 10.31 41.19
C ARG A 87 -42.13 11.75 41.74
N TYR A 88 -41.48 11.95 42.89
CA TYR A 88 -41.32 13.26 43.53
C TYR A 88 -40.14 14.07 42.99
N SER A 89 -39.28 13.47 42.15
CA SER A 89 -38.12 14.15 41.57
C SER A 89 -38.41 14.81 40.21
N ALA A 90 -39.64 14.65 39.70
CA ALA A 90 -40.11 15.23 38.44
C ALA A 90 -41.43 16.00 38.66
N PRO A 91 -41.73 17.01 37.81
CA PRO A 91 -42.96 17.76 37.96
C PRO A 91 -44.19 16.88 37.71
N LEU A 92 -45.20 16.99 38.57
CA LEU A 92 -46.47 16.27 38.40
C LEU A 92 -47.12 16.67 37.07
N SER A 93 -47.59 15.67 36.33
CA SER A 93 -48.33 15.91 35.10
C SER A 93 -49.60 16.72 35.39
N VAL A 94 -49.78 17.82 34.66
CA VAL A 94 -50.99 18.63 34.80
C VAL A 94 -52.18 17.81 34.28
N ARG A 95 -53.21 17.62 35.12
CA ARG A 95 -54.46 16.95 34.71
C ARG A 95 -55.10 17.76 33.58
N LYS A 96 -55.39 17.11 32.44
CA LYS A 96 -56.17 17.70 31.36
C LYS A 96 -57.61 17.90 31.87
N SER A 97 -58.01 19.16 32.07
CA SER A 97 -59.40 19.54 32.32
C SER A 97 -60.01 20.01 31.01
N ALA A 98 -61.19 19.51 30.66
CA ALA A 98 -61.92 19.93 29.44
C ALA A 98 -62.30 21.43 29.45
N ASN A 99 -62.26 22.09 30.62
CA ASN A 99 -62.72 23.47 30.81
C ASN A 99 -61.57 24.47 31.07
N ARG A 100 -60.32 24.18 30.66
CA ARG A 100 -59.20 25.14 30.77
C ARG A 100 -58.46 25.29 29.45
N GLU A 101 -58.29 26.54 29.01
CA GLU A 101 -57.42 26.87 27.88
C GLU A 101 -55.97 26.49 28.17
N ALA A 102 -55.28 25.93 27.17
CA ALA A 102 -53.90 25.46 27.30
C ALA A 102 -52.89 26.56 27.66
N SER A 103 -53.21 27.82 27.35
CA SER A 103 -52.45 29.04 27.66
C SER A 103 -52.48 29.43 29.14
N ALA A 104 -53.52 29.04 29.89
CA ALA A 104 -53.71 29.38 31.30
C ALA A 104 -53.02 28.41 32.28
N VAL A 105 -52.37 27.35 31.77
CA VAL A 105 -51.71 26.31 32.58
C VAL A 105 -50.24 26.67 32.82
N ARG A 106 -49.93 27.14 34.03
CA ARG A 106 -48.54 27.32 34.47
C ARG A 106 -47.89 25.94 34.66
N ARG A 107 -47.08 25.53 33.68
CA ARG A 107 -46.33 24.25 33.74
C ARG A 107 -45.23 24.38 34.80
N PRO A 108 -45.06 23.41 35.71
CA PRO A 108 -43.97 23.47 36.68
C PRO A 108 -42.62 23.41 35.95
N ASP A 109 -41.65 24.20 36.39
CA ASP A 109 -40.31 24.21 35.79
C ASP A 109 -39.58 22.90 36.16
N PRO A 110 -39.22 22.04 35.20
CA PRO A 110 -38.48 20.83 35.49
C PRO A 110 -37.06 21.11 36.00
N LYS A 111 -36.49 22.30 35.75
CA LYS A 111 -35.08 22.61 36.03
C LYS A 111 -34.72 22.69 37.51
N VAL A 112 -35.70 22.96 38.36
CA VAL A 112 -35.55 23.05 39.83
C VAL A 112 -35.74 21.70 40.52
N MET A 113 -36.12 20.66 39.78
CA MET A 113 -36.45 19.35 40.33
C MET A 113 -35.23 18.42 40.35
N ALA A 114 -35.18 17.52 41.33
CA ALA A 114 -34.02 16.66 41.56
C ALA A 114 -33.64 15.78 40.36
N ASN A 115 -34.61 15.31 39.56
CA ASN A 115 -34.33 14.54 38.34
C ASN A 115 -33.47 15.34 37.35
N TRP A 116 -33.81 16.61 37.11
CA TRP A 116 -33.04 17.49 36.23
C TRP A 116 -31.68 17.84 36.83
N CYS A 117 -31.64 18.24 38.10
CA CYS A 117 -30.40 18.62 38.76
C CYS A 117 -29.39 17.46 38.83
N LEU A 118 -29.85 16.23 39.11
CA LEU A 118 -29.01 15.03 39.12
C LEU A 118 -28.51 14.67 37.71
N ARG A 119 -29.34 14.86 36.68
CA ARG A 119 -28.92 14.68 35.29
C ARG A 119 -27.80 15.65 34.91
N GLU A 120 -27.98 16.94 35.16
CA GLU A 120 -26.97 17.97 34.88
C GLU A 120 -25.69 17.74 35.69
N TRP A 121 -25.82 17.34 36.96
CA TRP A 121 -24.67 16.96 37.77
C TRP A 121 -23.91 15.77 37.18
N ALA A 122 -24.61 14.73 36.74
CA ALA A 122 -24.00 13.55 36.11
C ALA A 122 -23.28 13.91 34.80
N ILE A 123 -23.89 14.77 33.97
CA ILE A 123 -23.27 15.30 32.75
C ILE A 123 -21.99 16.07 33.11
N SER A 124 -22.04 16.98 34.08
CA SER A 124 -20.87 17.75 34.52
C SER A 124 -19.72 16.85 35.03
N LYS A 125 -20.04 15.75 35.73
CA LYS A 125 -19.03 14.76 36.14
C LYS A 125 -18.45 14.00 34.95
N ALA A 126 -19.28 13.59 34.00
CA ALA A 126 -18.81 12.93 32.78
C ALA A 126 -17.92 13.87 31.94
N GLU A 127 -18.30 15.14 31.79
CA GLU A 127 -17.51 16.18 31.13
C GLU A 127 -16.13 16.33 31.76
N ALA A 128 -16.04 16.38 33.09
CA ALA A 128 -14.75 16.49 33.77
C ALA A 128 -13.83 15.28 33.50
N VAL A 129 -14.39 14.07 33.47
CA VAL A 129 -13.63 12.85 33.13
C VAL A 129 -13.18 12.88 31.68
N VAL A 130 -14.09 13.15 30.74
CA VAL A 130 -13.79 13.25 29.30
C VAL A 130 -12.76 14.35 29.04
N ASN A 131 -12.87 15.49 29.73
CA ASN A 131 -11.92 16.58 29.60
C ASN A 131 -10.51 16.12 29.96
N LYS A 132 -10.36 15.42 31.10
CA LYS A 132 -9.08 14.87 31.56
C LYS A 132 -8.53 13.80 30.61
N GLU A 133 -9.36 12.84 30.19
CA GLU A 133 -8.96 11.80 29.23
C GLU A 133 -8.47 12.41 27.91
N ALA A 134 -9.18 13.42 27.39
CA ALA A 134 -8.78 14.08 26.15
C ALA A 134 -7.54 15.00 26.32
N GLU A 135 -7.26 15.54 27.51
CA GLU A 135 -5.97 16.20 27.79
C GLU A 135 -4.82 15.19 27.73
N GLU A 136 -5.01 14.02 28.33
CA GLU A 136 -4.01 12.95 28.31
C GLU A 136 -3.73 12.45 26.89
N LEU A 137 -4.77 12.29 26.07
CA LEU A 137 -4.65 11.91 24.65
C LEU A 137 -3.95 12.97 23.79
N ALA A 138 -4.13 14.24 24.12
CA ALA A 138 -3.53 15.36 23.39
C ALA A 138 -2.05 15.58 23.71
N LEU A 139 -1.45 14.81 24.63
CA LEU A 139 -0.02 14.86 24.93
C LEU A 139 0.82 14.30 23.78
N ARG A 140 2.05 14.79 23.61
CA ARG A 140 2.98 14.27 22.58
C ARG A 140 3.33 12.80 22.76
N SER A 141 3.33 12.31 24.00
CA SER A 141 3.67 10.92 24.35
C SER A 141 2.65 9.88 23.86
N THR A 142 1.49 10.30 23.35
CA THR A 142 0.47 9.38 22.81
C THR A 142 0.75 8.96 21.37
N GLY A 143 1.68 9.63 20.68
CA GLY A 143 2.02 9.31 19.29
C GLY A 143 1.07 9.91 18.25
N PHE A 144 0.04 10.66 18.66
CA PHE A 144 -0.89 11.33 17.73
C PHE A 144 -0.37 12.66 17.18
N HIS A 145 0.81 13.08 17.62
CA HIS A 145 1.57 14.19 17.07
C HIS A 145 2.57 13.63 16.08
N LEU A 146 2.46 14.04 14.81
CA LEU A 146 3.49 13.77 13.81
C LEU A 146 4.25 15.06 13.54
N ASP A 147 5.37 15.26 14.23
CA ASP A 147 6.27 16.39 13.94
C ASP A 147 7.08 16.10 12.67
N ASP A 148 7.23 17.12 11.83
CA ASP A 148 7.92 17.00 10.54
C ASP A 148 9.37 16.56 10.76
N LYS A 149 10.04 17.03 11.82
CA LYS A 149 11.43 16.67 12.13
C LYS A 149 11.64 15.20 12.47
N THR A 150 10.62 14.54 12.98
CA THR A 150 10.67 13.14 13.40
C THR A 150 9.92 12.22 12.44
N ALA A 151 9.33 12.77 11.37
CA ALA A 151 8.56 12.00 10.40
C ALA A 151 9.48 11.10 9.58
N THR A 152 9.15 9.81 9.54
CA THR A 152 9.86 8.80 8.75
C THR A 152 8.88 8.04 7.88
N TRP A 153 9.34 7.51 6.75
CA TRP A 153 8.49 6.62 5.93
C TRP A 153 8.07 5.37 6.69
N ASP A 154 8.90 4.85 7.60
CA ASP A 154 8.54 3.73 8.47
C ASP A 154 7.30 4.04 9.32
N PHE A 155 7.19 5.28 9.83
CA PHE A 155 5.98 5.69 10.55
C PHE A 155 4.75 5.70 9.63
N ILE A 156 4.85 6.29 8.44
CA ILE A 156 3.75 6.31 7.45
C ILE A 156 3.32 4.88 7.08
N LEU A 157 4.30 4.01 6.83
CA LEU A 157 4.11 2.63 6.37
C LEU A 157 3.53 1.70 7.44
N ASN A 158 3.71 2.04 8.72
CA ASN A 158 3.25 1.25 9.86
C ASN A 158 2.05 1.89 10.58
N PHE A 159 1.51 3.00 10.06
CA PHE A 159 0.27 3.58 10.55
C PHE A 159 -0.89 2.57 10.47
N SER A 160 -1.65 2.45 11.56
CA SER A 160 -2.82 1.55 11.62
C SER A 160 -3.91 2.10 12.53
N MET A 161 -5.17 1.85 12.15
CA MET A 161 -6.33 2.22 12.98
C MET A 161 -6.44 1.37 14.25
N GLU A 162 -5.88 0.16 14.23
CA GLU A 162 -5.73 -0.71 15.40
C GLU A 162 -4.91 -0.03 16.50
N SER A 163 -3.76 0.56 16.15
CA SER A 163 -2.90 1.26 17.11
C SER A 163 -3.60 2.49 17.71
N VAL A 164 -4.37 3.21 16.90
CA VAL A 164 -5.15 4.37 17.35
C VAL A 164 -6.22 3.92 18.36
N LEU A 165 -7.03 2.92 18.00
CA LEU A 165 -8.09 2.43 18.88
C LEU A 165 -7.57 1.78 20.15
N SER A 166 -6.45 1.08 20.10
CA SER A 166 -5.79 0.53 21.30
C SER A 166 -5.37 1.64 22.27
N THR A 167 -4.84 2.74 21.74
CA THR A 167 -4.47 3.92 22.54
C THR A 167 -5.71 4.59 23.15
N LEU A 168 -6.80 4.71 22.39
CA LEU A 168 -8.08 5.26 22.88
C LEU A 168 -8.71 4.37 23.96
N HIS A 169 -8.65 3.04 23.80
CA HIS A 169 -9.13 2.09 24.80
C HIS A 169 -8.37 2.23 26.12
N LEU A 170 -7.06 2.41 26.06
CA LEU A 170 -6.20 2.51 27.25
C LEU A 170 -6.33 3.85 27.96
N LYS A 171 -6.37 4.96 27.22
CA LYS A 171 -6.24 6.32 27.78
C LYS A 171 -7.55 7.11 27.85
N SER A 172 -8.61 6.66 27.16
CA SER A 172 -9.90 7.36 27.14
C SER A 172 -11.10 6.41 27.13
N PRO A 173 -11.24 5.52 28.13
CA PRO A 173 -12.32 4.54 28.17
C PRO A 173 -13.70 5.20 28.23
N THR A 174 -13.85 6.34 28.92
CA THR A 174 -15.14 7.04 29.06
C THR A 174 -15.55 7.71 27.76
N LEU A 175 -14.63 8.46 27.12
CA LEU A 175 -14.87 9.08 25.82
C LEU A 175 -15.24 8.03 24.76
N LEU A 176 -14.49 6.93 24.72
CA LEU A 176 -14.76 5.84 23.80
C LEU A 176 -16.14 5.21 24.04
N ARG A 177 -16.53 5.01 25.31
CA ARG A 177 -17.86 4.49 25.67
C ARG A 177 -18.99 5.42 25.22
N LEU A 178 -18.83 6.73 25.40
CA LEU A 178 -19.84 7.71 24.96
C LEU A 178 -19.98 7.75 23.44
N LEU A 179 -18.87 7.71 22.70
CA LEU A 179 -18.90 7.68 21.24
C LEU A 179 -19.45 6.35 20.69
N LYS A 180 -19.12 5.23 21.33
CA LYS A 180 -19.76 3.92 21.03
C LYS A 180 -21.27 3.98 21.22
N ALA A 181 -21.75 4.58 22.31
CA ALA A 181 -23.18 4.75 22.57
C ALA A 181 -23.87 5.63 21.52
N ALA A 182 -23.17 6.64 20.97
CA ALA A 182 -23.70 7.49 19.91
C ALA A 182 -23.71 6.81 18.53
N ALA A 183 -22.68 6.01 18.22
CA ALA A 183 -22.50 5.41 16.90
C ALA A 183 -23.19 4.03 16.72
N VAL A 184 -23.42 3.29 17.81
CA VAL A 184 -23.97 1.91 17.77
C VAL A 184 -25.41 1.89 18.32
N PRO A 185 -26.42 1.54 17.50
CA PRO A 185 -27.80 1.44 17.97
C PRO A 185 -27.98 0.36 19.05
N VAL A 186 -28.74 0.68 20.11
CA VAL A 186 -29.00 -0.23 21.25
C VAL A 186 -29.60 -1.58 20.82
N LYS A 187 -30.45 -1.60 19.78
CA LYS A 187 -31.05 -2.84 19.23
C LYS A 187 -30.01 -3.80 18.63
N SER A 188 -28.87 -3.28 18.17
CA SER A 188 -27.75 -4.07 17.65
C SER A 188 -26.91 -4.67 18.78
N SER A 189 -26.78 -3.95 19.90
CA SER A 189 -26.07 -4.41 21.10
C SER A 189 -26.79 -5.56 21.80
N MET A 190 -28.14 -5.54 21.86
CA MET A 190 -28.92 -6.63 22.47
C MET A 190 -28.91 -7.95 21.66
N ARG A 191 -28.74 -7.89 20.34
CA ARG A 191 -28.56 -9.11 19.50
C ARG A 191 -27.18 -9.74 19.67
N ALA A 192 -26.15 -8.94 19.97
CA ALA A 192 -24.80 -9.44 20.21
C ALA A 192 -24.63 -10.06 21.61
N SER A 193 -25.48 -9.68 22.57
CA SER A 193 -25.44 -10.20 23.95
C SER A 193 -26.46 -11.29 24.28
N GLY A 194 -27.22 -11.80 23.29
CA GLY A 194 -28.03 -13.03 23.45
C GLY A 194 -29.12 -13.00 24.53
N LEU A 195 -29.54 -11.84 25.02
CA LEU A 195 -30.59 -11.72 26.04
C LEU A 195 -31.93 -11.39 25.39
N SER A 196 -32.75 -12.43 25.22
CA SER A 196 -34.16 -12.32 24.85
C SER A 196 -34.91 -11.50 25.90
N ALA A 197 -35.81 -10.64 25.44
CA ALA A 197 -36.67 -9.82 26.28
C ALA A 197 -37.56 -10.70 27.17
N VAL A 198 -37.37 -10.63 28.48
CA VAL A 198 -38.30 -11.22 29.46
C VAL A 198 -39.45 -10.22 29.69
N PRO A 199 -40.74 -10.62 29.58
CA PRO A 199 -41.87 -9.75 29.88
C PRO A 199 -41.98 -9.44 31.37
N LEU A 200 -42.53 -8.27 31.72
CA LEU A 200 -42.82 -7.84 33.10
C LEU A 200 -43.53 -8.93 33.93
N PRO A 201 -43.12 -9.22 35.17
CA PRO A 201 -43.91 -10.01 36.09
C PRO A 201 -44.88 -9.13 36.91
N THR A 202 -46.14 -9.52 36.84
CA THR A 202 -47.22 -9.12 37.75
C THR A 202 -47.13 -9.89 39.07
N SER A 203 -47.19 -9.15 40.19
CA SER A 203 -47.48 -9.55 41.58
C SER A 203 -46.50 -10.46 42.36
N PRO A 204 -46.30 -10.23 43.68
CA PRO A 204 -45.26 -10.88 44.47
C PRO A 204 -45.75 -12.15 45.17
N THR A 205 -44.86 -13.15 45.29
CA THR A 205 -44.95 -14.23 46.28
C THR A 205 -43.61 -14.31 47.03
N PRO A 206 -43.61 -14.47 48.37
CA PRO A 206 -42.38 -14.55 49.14
C PRO A 206 -41.96 -16.00 49.32
N ASN A 207 -40.73 -16.36 48.92
CA ASN A 207 -39.88 -17.31 49.65
C ASN A 207 -38.49 -17.49 49.02
N THR A 208 -37.48 -17.07 49.80
CA THR A 208 -36.22 -17.74 50.13
C THR A 208 -35.31 -18.38 49.06
N SER A 209 -34.11 -17.78 49.02
CA SER A 209 -32.78 -18.38 48.86
C SER A 209 -32.30 -18.78 47.45
N ASN A 210 -31.10 -18.29 47.14
CA ASN A 210 -30.23 -18.61 46.01
C ASN A 210 -30.59 -17.99 44.65
N TYR A 211 -30.33 -16.70 44.51
CA TYR A 211 -29.97 -16.11 43.20
C TYR A 211 -28.44 -16.01 43.11
N PRO A 212 -27.81 -16.54 42.05
CA PRO A 212 -26.43 -16.19 41.73
C PRO A 212 -26.39 -14.68 41.47
N MET A 213 -25.41 -14.02 42.07
CA MET A 213 -25.05 -12.64 41.74
C MET A 213 -25.03 -12.47 40.21
N PRO A 214 -25.62 -11.40 39.64
CA PRO A 214 -25.32 -11.06 38.27
C PRO A 214 -23.83 -10.72 38.24
N SER A 215 -23.04 -11.65 37.71
CA SER A 215 -21.66 -11.40 37.33
C SER A 215 -21.64 -10.10 36.54
N GLU A 216 -20.74 -9.20 36.92
CA GLU A 216 -20.42 -8.01 36.14
C GLU A 216 -20.36 -8.39 34.65
N PRO A 217 -20.86 -7.54 33.73
CA PRO A 217 -20.70 -7.81 32.32
C PRO A 217 -19.19 -7.87 32.08
N HIS A 218 -18.66 -9.09 31.96
CA HIS A 218 -17.33 -9.32 31.45
C HIS A 218 -17.30 -8.61 30.10
N GLU A 219 -16.61 -7.47 30.05
CA GLU A 219 -16.20 -6.87 28.79
C GLU A 219 -15.48 -7.98 28.04
N THR A 220 -16.16 -8.56 27.06
CA THR A 220 -15.53 -9.37 26.03
C THR A 220 -14.41 -8.51 25.49
N VAL A 221 -13.17 -8.91 25.79
CA VAL A 221 -11.97 -8.26 25.27
C VAL A 221 -12.07 -8.36 23.76
N TYR A 222 -12.58 -7.29 23.13
CA TYR A 222 -12.64 -7.20 21.68
C TYR A 222 -11.21 -7.30 21.18
N ASN A 223 -10.91 -8.39 20.47
CA ASN A 223 -9.60 -8.55 19.86
C ASN A 223 -9.51 -7.65 18.63
N LEU A 224 -9.04 -6.41 18.82
CA LEU A 224 -8.89 -5.43 17.74
C LEU A 224 -8.02 -5.98 16.61
N SER A 225 -7.00 -6.78 16.92
CA SER A 225 -6.11 -7.37 15.93
C SER A 225 -6.84 -8.31 14.97
N GLU A 226 -7.71 -9.17 15.51
CA GLU A 226 -8.55 -10.06 14.71
C GLU A 226 -9.57 -9.28 13.87
N HIS A 227 -10.15 -8.22 14.44
CA HIS A 227 -11.10 -7.35 13.75
C HIS A 227 -10.49 -6.65 12.53
N PHE A 228 -9.27 -6.12 12.64
CA PHE A 228 -8.56 -5.44 11.55
C PHE A 228 -7.78 -6.37 10.61
N SER A 229 -7.67 -7.66 10.94
CA SER A 229 -7.03 -8.66 10.07
C SER A 229 -7.91 -9.10 8.90
N ASN A 230 -9.23 -8.91 9.00
CA ASN A 230 -10.16 -9.28 7.94
C ASN A 230 -10.27 -8.16 6.89
N PRO A 231 -10.20 -8.47 5.58
CA PRO A 231 -10.43 -7.48 4.54
C PRO A 231 -11.86 -6.92 4.66
N PRO A 232 -12.09 -5.64 4.32
CA PRO A 232 -13.42 -5.06 4.35
C PRO A 232 -14.32 -5.83 3.36
N PRO A 233 -15.61 -6.03 3.69
CA PRO A 233 -16.52 -6.74 2.79
C PRO A 233 -16.61 -6.02 1.44
N SER A 234 -16.56 -6.78 0.34
CA SER A 234 -16.72 -6.26 -1.02
C SER A 234 -18.09 -5.58 -1.20
N GLY A 235 -18.11 -4.41 -1.85
CA GLY A 235 -19.27 -3.53 -1.99
C GLY A 235 -20.45 -4.15 -2.75
N SER A 236 -21.55 -4.49 -2.07
CA SER A 236 -22.86 -4.78 -2.70
C SER A 236 -23.85 -3.60 -2.61
N GLY A 237 -23.36 -2.40 -2.27
CA GLY A 237 -24.18 -1.21 -2.01
C GLY A 237 -24.90 -1.20 -0.65
N HIS A 238 -24.81 -2.29 0.13
CA HIS A 238 -25.43 -2.43 1.46
C HIS A 238 -24.42 -2.58 2.61
N ASN A 239 -23.14 -2.33 2.34
CA ASN A 239 -22.09 -2.55 3.33
C ASN A 239 -22.20 -1.51 4.44
N ARG A 240 -22.39 -2.01 5.67
CA ARG A 240 -22.34 -1.15 6.85
C ARG A 240 -20.91 -0.68 7.07
N HIS A 241 -20.73 0.64 7.20
CA HIS A 241 -19.46 1.19 7.65
C HIS A 241 -19.10 0.65 9.03
N ASP A 242 -17.81 0.40 9.25
CA ASP A 242 -17.31 -0.05 10.53
C ASP A 242 -17.45 1.08 11.58
N PRO A 243 -18.30 0.91 12.61
CA PRO A 243 -18.49 1.95 13.62
C PRO A 243 -17.21 2.25 14.40
N LEU A 244 -16.30 1.28 14.58
CA LEU A 244 -15.05 1.49 15.34
C LEU A 244 -14.09 2.41 14.57
N VAL A 245 -14.00 2.25 13.25
CA VAL A 245 -13.22 3.14 12.39
C VAL A 245 -13.79 4.55 12.43
N ILE A 246 -15.12 4.70 12.32
CA ILE A 246 -15.78 6.01 12.42
C ILE A 246 -15.48 6.67 13.76
N ILE A 247 -15.60 5.93 14.86
CA ILE A 247 -15.31 6.45 16.20
C ILE A 247 -13.85 6.88 16.33
N ALA A 248 -12.91 6.10 15.80
CA ALA A 248 -11.49 6.46 15.82
C ALA A 248 -11.22 7.76 15.04
N VAL A 249 -11.78 7.88 13.82
CA VAL A 249 -11.68 9.10 13.02
C VAL A 249 -12.31 10.28 13.75
N ALA A 250 -13.52 10.12 14.30
CA ALA A 250 -14.19 11.17 15.06
C ALA A 250 -13.36 11.63 16.27
N CYS A 251 -12.75 10.69 17.01
CA CYS A 251 -11.82 11.03 18.09
C CYS A 251 -10.65 11.88 17.58
N MET A 252 -10.00 11.46 16.49
CA MET A 252 -8.86 12.19 15.93
C MET A 252 -9.25 13.60 15.44
N LEU A 253 -10.45 13.78 14.90
CA LEU A 253 -10.99 15.08 14.53
C LEU A 253 -11.21 15.98 15.75
N LEU A 254 -11.87 15.44 16.79
CA LEU A 254 -12.13 16.18 18.04
C LEU A 254 -10.83 16.55 18.76
N LEU A 255 -9.85 15.65 18.81
CA LEU A 255 -8.53 15.91 19.39
C LEU A 255 -7.76 16.97 18.59
N SER A 256 -7.85 16.96 17.25
CA SER A 256 -7.25 17.99 16.40
C SER A 256 -7.88 19.37 16.62
N ALA A 257 -9.21 19.42 16.80
CA ALA A 257 -9.90 20.66 17.15
C ALA A 257 -9.49 21.19 18.53
N ARG A 258 -9.22 20.29 19.48
CA ARG A 258 -8.73 20.64 20.82
C ARG A 258 -7.27 21.10 20.82
N ASN A 259 -6.42 20.42 20.06
CA ASN A 259 -5.00 20.70 19.96
C ASN A 259 -4.57 20.59 18.49
N SER A 260 -4.27 21.74 17.89
CA SER A 260 -3.89 21.87 16.47
C SER A 260 -2.58 21.14 16.11
N HIS A 261 -1.82 20.64 17.09
CA HIS A 261 -0.64 19.80 16.86
C HIS A 261 -0.97 18.31 16.69
N VAL A 262 -2.15 17.86 17.15
CA VAL A 262 -2.65 16.50 16.92
C VAL A 262 -3.09 16.38 15.46
N THR A 263 -2.13 16.08 14.59
CA THR A 263 -2.27 16.15 13.12
C THR A 263 -1.87 14.86 12.42
N MET A 264 -1.51 13.82 13.16
CA MET A 264 -1.04 12.55 12.59
C MET A 264 -2.03 12.01 11.54
N PHE A 265 -3.32 11.88 11.88
CA PHE A 265 -4.35 11.37 10.97
C PHE A 265 -4.51 12.26 9.74
N GLN A 266 -4.63 13.57 9.93
CA GLN A 266 -4.78 14.55 8.85
C GLN A 266 -3.58 14.56 7.90
N LYS A 267 -2.37 14.33 8.42
CA LYS A 267 -1.15 14.18 7.63
C LYS A 267 -1.15 12.87 6.84
N MET A 268 -1.63 11.76 7.40
CA MET A 268 -1.78 10.49 6.65
C MET A 268 -2.74 10.67 5.48
N VAL A 269 -3.91 11.26 5.72
CA VAL A 269 -4.91 11.55 4.67
C VAL A 269 -4.32 12.49 3.62
N GLY A 270 -3.59 13.54 4.05
CA GLY A 270 -2.92 14.46 3.13
C GLY A 270 -1.88 13.79 2.22
N VAL A 271 -1.06 12.88 2.76
CA VAL A 271 -0.10 12.10 1.96
C VAL A 271 -0.82 11.14 1.00
N TRP A 272 -1.90 10.51 1.45
CA TRP A 272 -2.72 9.64 0.61
C TRP A 272 -3.34 10.40 -0.56
N LEU A 273 -3.96 11.56 -0.31
CA LEU A 273 -4.49 12.44 -1.36
C LEU A 273 -3.39 12.85 -2.36
N PHE A 274 -2.19 13.12 -1.87
CA PHE A 274 -1.07 13.53 -2.71
C PHE A 274 -0.63 12.42 -3.65
N ALA A 275 -0.52 11.20 -3.11
CA ALA A 275 -0.19 10.02 -3.90
C ALA A 275 -1.22 9.72 -5.00
N HIS A 276 -2.48 10.10 -4.80
CA HIS A 276 -3.57 9.93 -5.77
C HIS A 276 -3.75 11.15 -6.68
N THR A 277 -2.78 12.08 -6.72
CA THR A 277 -2.83 13.28 -7.57
C THR A 277 -4.08 14.14 -7.36
N ALA A 278 -4.62 14.16 -6.12
CA ALA A 278 -5.81 14.93 -5.79
C ALA A 278 -5.60 16.43 -6.10
N PRO A 279 -6.58 17.12 -6.72
CA PRO A 279 -6.50 18.56 -6.96
C PRO A 279 -6.32 19.38 -5.68
N HIS A 280 -5.59 20.49 -5.78
CA HIS A 280 -5.32 21.40 -4.66
C HIS A 280 -6.59 21.83 -3.90
N GLY A 281 -7.70 22.08 -4.60
CA GLY A 281 -8.98 22.46 -4.01
C GLY A 281 -9.53 21.46 -2.99
N ILE A 282 -9.24 20.16 -3.15
CA ILE A 282 -9.69 19.11 -2.24
C ILE A 282 -9.06 19.29 -0.85
N TYR A 283 -7.77 19.62 -0.79
CA TYR A 283 -7.07 19.88 0.47
C TYR A 283 -7.65 21.07 1.22
N SER A 284 -8.04 22.13 0.49
CA SER A 284 -8.65 23.31 1.09
C SER A 284 -10.00 22.98 1.73
N VAL A 285 -10.83 22.17 1.08
CA VAL A 285 -12.13 21.75 1.62
C VAL A 285 -11.93 20.80 2.80
N LEU A 286 -11.14 19.74 2.63
CA LEU A 286 -10.92 18.74 3.67
C LEU A 286 -10.14 19.30 4.87
N GLY A 287 -9.27 20.29 4.64
CA GLY A 287 -8.58 21.01 5.70
C GLY A 287 -9.52 21.82 6.59
N ARG A 288 -10.56 22.44 6.03
CA ARG A 288 -11.55 23.20 6.80
C ARG A 288 -12.41 22.32 7.72
N VAL A 289 -12.70 21.09 7.30
CA VAL A 289 -13.44 20.11 8.12
C VAL A 289 -12.53 19.22 8.99
N GLY A 290 -11.23 19.50 9.01
CA GLY A 290 -10.26 18.81 9.85
C GLY A 290 -9.87 17.40 9.39
N LEU A 291 -10.24 16.98 8.17
CA LEU A 291 -9.95 15.65 7.63
C LEU A 291 -8.54 15.55 7.00
N SER A 292 -7.98 16.67 6.56
CA SER A 292 -6.63 16.74 5.99
C SER A 292 -5.88 17.95 6.54
N VAL A 293 -4.56 17.95 6.41
CA VAL A 293 -3.78 19.19 6.55
C VAL A 293 -3.77 19.97 5.23
N SER A 294 -3.29 21.21 5.27
CA SER A 294 -3.12 22.02 4.06
C SER A 294 -2.14 21.38 3.07
N TYR A 295 -2.30 21.65 1.77
CA TYR A 295 -1.39 21.15 0.74
C TYR A 295 0.07 21.54 1.02
N THR A 296 0.32 22.78 1.47
CA THR A 296 1.66 23.24 1.86
C THR A 296 2.23 22.45 3.02
N THR A 297 1.40 22.04 4.00
CA THR A 297 1.82 21.17 5.10
C THR A 297 2.20 19.78 4.59
N VAL A 298 1.43 19.22 3.63
CA VAL A 298 1.77 17.95 2.99
C VAL A 298 3.12 18.05 2.28
N LEU A 299 3.37 19.10 1.50
CA LEU A 299 4.66 19.31 0.82
C LEU A 299 5.83 19.42 1.80
N LYS A 300 5.67 20.15 2.92
CA LYS A 300 6.69 20.23 3.97
C LYS A 300 6.98 18.86 4.59
N LEU A 301 5.92 18.09 4.89
CA LEU A 301 6.06 16.73 5.39
C LEU A 301 6.77 15.82 4.39
N LEU A 302 6.43 15.87 3.10
CA LEU A 302 7.10 15.10 2.05
C LEU A 302 8.58 15.48 1.92
N GLY A 303 8.91 16.77 2.06
CA GLY A 303 10.29 17.24 2.13
C GLY A 303 11.06 16.62 3.31
N ALA A 304 10.46 16.65 4.50
CA ALA A 304 11.05 16.02 5.69
C ALA A 304 11.21 14.50 5.54
N LEU A 305 10.20 13.81 5.00
CA LEU A 305 10.25 12.38 4.70
C LEU A 305 11.35 12.05 3.67
N SER A 306 11.53 12.91 2.65
CA SER A 306 12.60 12.80 1.67
C SER A 306 13.98 12.95 2.34
N ASP A 307 14.15 13.90 3.25
CA ASP A 307 15.41 14.11 3.96
C ASP A 307 15.74 12.94 4.90
N SER A 308 14.74 12.39 5.59
CA SER A 308 14.89 11.15 6.36
C SER A 308 15.32 9.98 5.47
N ALA A 309 14.69 9.82 4.30
CA ALA A 309 15.03 8.76 3.34
C ALA A 309 16.46 8.91 2.83
N LYS A 310 16.86 10.11 2.39
CA LYS A 310 18.23 10.42 1.96
C LYS A 310 19.26 10.05 3.03
N ASN A 311 18.99 10.37 4.30
CA ASN A 311 19.88 10.03 5.40
C ASN A 311 19.98 8.51 5.65
N SER A 312 18.91 7.76 5.37
CA SER A 312 18.96 6.29 5.38
C SER A 312 19.83 5.75 4.24
N THR A 313 19.61 6.22 3.00
CA THR A 313 20.36 5.79 1.81
C THR A 313 21.85 6.11 1.95
N ARG A 314 22.22 7.28 2.50
CA ARG A 314 23.62 7.67 2.78
C ARG A 314 24.31 6.69 3.73
N ARG A 315 23.64 6.31 4.82
CA ARG A 315 24.17 5.31 5.78
C ARG A 315 24.35 3.94 5.11
N SER A 316 23.43 3.55 4.24
CA SER A 316 23.56 2.31 3.46
C SER A 316 24.75 2.37 2.49
N ALA A 317 24.94 3.47 1.78
CA ALA A 317 26.04 3.63 0.82
C ALA A 317 27.44 3.52 1.45
N GLN A 318 27.58 3.86 2.74
CA GLN A 318 28.83 3.71 3.48
C GLN A 318 29.11 2.29 4.00
N SER A 319 28.08 1.45 4.13
CA SER A 319 28.16 0.16 4.82
C SER A 319 27.87 -1.05 3.95
N ARG A 320 27.32 -0.86 2.74
CA ARG A 320 26.90 -1.93 1.83
C ARG A 320 27.39 -1.68 0.42
N ALA A 321 27.63 -2.75 -0.33
CA ALA A 321 27.76 -2.66 -1.79
C ALA A 321 26.41 -2.26 -2.40
N PHE A 322 26.47 -1.53 -3.51
CA PHE A 322 25.27 -1.03 -4.16
C PHE A 322 25.42 -0.96 -5.68
N LEU A 323 24.27 -0.92 -6.34
CA LEU A 323 24.09 -0.67 -7.76
C LEU A 323 23.35 0.66 -7.91
N LEU A 324 23.89 1.55 -8.74
CA LEU A 324 23.17 2.74 -9.19
C LEU A 324 22.55 2.44 -10.55
N ILE A 325 21.25 2.63 -10.67
CA ILE A 325 20.55 2.57 -11.94
C ILE A 325 20.04 3.96 -12.23
N TYR A 326 20.34 4.53 -13.39
CA TYR A 326 19.70 5.76 -13.83
C TYR A 326 19.28 5.69 -15.28
N ASP A 327 18.23 6.44 -15.61
CA ASP A 327 17.64 6.50 -16.93
C ASP A 327 17.00 7.88 -17.17
N ASN A 328 16.69 8.16 -18.43
CA ASN A 328 16.06 9.40 -18.85
C ASN A 328 14.61 9.50 -18.36
N ILE A 329 14.22 10.70 -17.94
CA ILE A 329 12.84 11.12 -17.81
C ILE A 329 12.63 12.30 -18.73
N ASN A 330 11.82 12.09 -19.77
CA ASN A 330 11.45 13.15 -20.71
C ASN A 330 10.00 13.58 -20.43
N ARG A 331 9.79 14.88 -20.22
CA ARG A 331 8.45 15.45 -20.07
C ARG A 331 8.19 16.46 -21.17
N MET A 332 7.17 16.22 -21.98
CA MET A 332 6.70 17.18 -22.97
C MET A 332 5.83 18.24 -22.29
N ALA A 333 6.33 19.47 -22.22
CA ALA A 333 5.53 20.64 -21.89
C ALA A 333 4.84 21.11 -23.17
N ARG A 334 3.55 20.77 -23.28
CA ARG A 334 2.73 21.19 -24.40
C ARG A 334 2.26 22.62 -24.22
N ALA A 335 2.28 23.40 -25.29
CA ALA A 335 1.59 24.67 -25.31
C ALA A 335 0.08 24.39 -25.33
N TRP A 336 -0.65 24.87 -24.32
CA TRP A 336 -2.10 24.64 -24.21
C TRP A 336 -2.86 25.32 -25.36
N ASP A 337 -2.41 26.51 -25.77
CA ASP A 337 -2.90 27.23 -26.93
C ASP A 337 -1.69 27.86 -27.65
N PRO A 338 -1.08 27.14 -28.63
CA PRO A 338 0.16 27.58 -29.25
C PRO A 338 -0.05 28.76 -30.19
N ASP A 339 0.45 29.94 -29.81
CA ASP A 339 0.63 31.07 -30.73
C ASP A 339 1.71 30.80 -31.79
N LEU A 340 1.75 31.63 -32.84
CA LEU A 340 2.75 31.56 -33.91
C LEU A 340 4.19 31.55 -33.34
N GLY A 341 4.88 30.43 -33.50
CA GLY A 341 6.27 30.26 -33.04
C GLY A 341 6.42 29.56 -31.68
N GLN A 342 5.34 29.34 -30.95
CA GLN A 342 5.36 28.45 -29.79
C GLN A 342 5.39 26.99 -30.25
N LYS A 343 6.26 26.20 -29.59
CA LYS A 343 6.42 24.77 -29.85
C LYS A 343 6.47 24.05 -28.52
N ASP A 344 6.02 22.81 -28.56
CA ASP A 344 6.19 21.89 -27.44
C ASP A 344 7.67 21.81 -27.06
N LYS A 345 7.93 21.93 -25.75
CA LYS A 345 9.27 21.82 -25.19
C LYS A 345 9.41 20.47 -24.52
N ILE A 346 10.43 19.72 -24.90
CA ILE A 346 10.79 18.50 -24.18
C ILE A 346 11.76 18.90 -23.08
N HIS A 347 11.36 18.71 -21.83
CA HIS A 347 12.24 18.76 -20.68
C HIS A 347 12.90 17.40 -20.51
N ASN A 348 14.21 17.33 -20.72
CA ASN A 348 14.99 16.13 -20.46
C ASN A 348 15.48 16.20 -19.01
N GLY A 349 15.41 15.09 -18.30
CA GLY A 349 15.99 14.92 -16.99
C GLY A 349 16.44 13.48 -16.79
N THR A 350 17.05 13.21 -15.65
CA THR A 350 17.55 11.89 -15.27
C THR A 350 16.95 11.49 -13.92
N ALA A 351 16.40 10.29 -13.83
CA ALA A 351 16.07 9.66 -12.54
C ALA A 351 17.06 8.57 -12.21
N ALA A 352 17.32 8.40 -10.92
CA ALA A 352 18.21 7.36 -10.42
C ALA A 352 17.57 6.59 -9.28
N THR A 353 17.97 5.33 -9.15
CA THR A 353 17.61 4.41 -8.07
C THR A 353 18.88 3.81 -7.50
N TYR A 354 19.02 3.87 -6.19
CA TYR A 354 20.04 3.15 -5.44
C TYR A 354 19.50 1.78 -5.04
N VAL A 355 20.23 0.72 -5.36
CA VAL A 355 19.86 -0.67 -5.12
C VAL A 355 20.89 -1.30 -4.20
N GLU A 356 20.47 -1.79 -3.04
CA GLU A 356 21.38 -2.48 -2.12
C GLU A 356 21.74 -3.87 -2.65
N LEU A 357 23.04 -4.17 -2.69
CA LEU A 357 23.53 -5.50 -3.03
C LEU A 357 23.74 -6.30 -1.75
N ALA A 358 22.90 -7.30 -1.53
CA ALA A 358 23.03 -8.26 -0.43
C ALA A 358 23.69 -9.56 -0.89
N ASP A 359 24.29 -10.28 0.08
CA ASP A 359 25.10 -11.49 -0.12
C ASP A 359 26.40 -11.24 -0.90
N CYS A 360 26.97 -10.04 -0.71
CA CYS A 360 28.18 -9.60 -1.35
C CYS A 360 29.19 -9.12 -0.31
N ASP A 361 30.38 -9.71 -0.32
CA ASP A 361 31.53 -9.18 0.42
C ASP A 361 32.11 -8.02 -0.40
N VAL A 362 31.93 -6.79 0.08
CA VAL A 362 32.27 -5.56 -0.66
C VAL A 362 33.75 -5.53 -1.03
N GLU A 363 34.61 -5.96 -0.10
CA GLU A 363 36.06 -5.90 -0.28
C GLU A 363 36.56 -6.91 -1.31
N LYS A 364 35.88 -8.05 -1.45
CA LYS A 364 36.29 -9.11 -2.38
C LYS A 364 35.62 -9.04 -3.73
N ALA A 365 34.32 -8.76 -3.77
CA ALA A 365 33.54 -8.85 -5.00
C ALA A 365 33.79 -7.67 -5.96
N PHE A 366 34.13 -6.50 -5.41
CA PHE A 366 34.31 -5.27 -6.16
C PHE A 366 35.74 -4.70 -6.03
N ASP A 367 36.72 -5.56 -5.76
CA ASP A 367 38.12 -5.17 -5.73
C ASP A 367 38.59 -4.64 -7.09
N VAL A 368 39.03 -3.38 -7.10
CA VAL A 368 39.61 -2.72 -8.27
C VAL A 368 40.94 -3.36 -8.66
N GLY A 369 41.70 -3.89 -7.70
CA GLY A 369 42.99 -4.55 -7.90
C GLY A 369 42.89 -5.76 -8.82
N CYS A 370 41.92 -6.65 -8.58
CA CYS A 370 41.65 -7.81 -9.43
C CYS A 370 41.40 -7.43 -10.90
N LEU A 371 40.65 -6.35 -11.17
CA LEU A 371 40.43 -5.87 -12.53
C LEU A 371 41.72 -5.29 -13.14
N ARG A 372 42.46 -4.48 -12.39
CA ARG A 372 43.73 -3.89 -12.85
C ARG A 372 44.76 -4.96 -13.21
N GLN A 373 44.90 -5.98 -12.37
CA GLN A 373 45.77 -7.12 -12.65
C GLN A 373 45.32 -7.85 -13.93
N ALA A 374 44.01 -8.08 -14.10
CA ALA A 374 43.48 -8.69 -15.32
C ALA A 374 43.80 -7.90 -16.60
N GLN A 375 43.78 -6.57 -16.50
CA GLN A 375 44.11 -5.65 -17.58
C GLN A 375 45.61 -5.68 -17.90
N GLN A 376 46.47 -5.68 -16.87
CA GLN A 376 47.92 -5.79 -17.02
C GLN A 376 48.36 -7.11 -17.66
N GLU A 377 47.69 -8.21 -17.31
CA GLU A 377 47.90 -9.53 -17.93
C GLU A 377 47.31 -9.63 -19.34
N GLU A 378 46.66 -8.57 -19.82
CA GLU A 378 45.99 -8.47 -21.12
C GLU A 378 45.05 -9.65 -21.40
N ARG A 379 44.40 -10.19 -20.34
CA ARG A 379 43.56 -11.40 -20.45
C ARG A 379 42.48 -11.29 -21.52
N ARG A 380 42.01 -10.08 -21.82
CA ARG A 380 41.03 -9.82 -22.88
C ARG A 380 41.55 -10.18 -24.28
N LYS A 381 42.84 -10.06 -24.57
CA LYS A 381 43.42 -10.45 -25.87
C LYS A 381 43.33 -11.97 -26.10
N LYS A 382 43.22 -12.74 -25.01
CA LYS A 382 43.06 -14.20 -25.03
C LYS A 382 41.60 -14.65 -25.17
N LEU A 383 40.65 -13.73 -25.23
CA LEU A 383 39.23 -14.04 -25.37
C LEU A 383 38.92 -14.32 -26.85
N SER A 384 38.66 -15.58 -27.19
CA SER A 384 38.19 -16.01 -28.51
C SER A 384 36.77 -16.56 -28.45
N LEU A 385 36.16 -16.78 -29.62
CA LEU A 385 34.86 -17.47 -29.72
C LEU A 385 34.94 -18.87 -29.12
N ASP A 386 36.02 -19.61 -29.36
CA ASP A 386 36.20 -20.94 -28.77
C ASP A 386 36.23 -20.91 -27.25
N VAL A 387 36.89 -19.90 -26.66
CA VAL A 387 36.93 -19.73 -25.20
C VAL A 387 35.53 -19.43 -24.66
N LEU A 388 34.76 -18.59 -25.34
CA LEU A 388 33.38 -18.29 -24.94
C LEU A 388 32.47 -19.52 -25.09
N TYR A 389 32.57 -20.22 -26.22
CA TYR A 389 31.81 -21.44 -26.50
C TYR A 389 32.09 -22.54 -25.47
N LYS A 390 33.36 -22.74 -25.11
CA LYS A 390 33.78 -23.72 -24.09
C LYS A 390 33.39 -23.33 -22.66
N ARG A 391 33.12 -22.04 -22.40
CA ARG A 391 32.63 -21.56 -21.10
C ARG A 391 31.13 -21.77 -20.90
N ILE A 392 30.39 -22.05 -21.97
CA ILE A 392 28.99 -22.41 -21.86
C ILE A 392 28.90 -23.81 -21.28
N ASP A 393 28.17 -23.95 -20.19
CA ASP A 393 27.79 -25.24 -19.63
C ASP A 393 26.67 -25.84 -20.49
N TRP A 394 27.07 -26.48 -21.60
CA TRP A 394 26.15 -27.05 -22.58
C TRP A 394 25.26 -28.14 -22.00
N GLU A 395 25.79 -28.96 -21.09
CA GLU A 395 25.02 -30.00 -20.44
C GLU A 395 23.89 -29.39 -19.59
N LYS A 396 24.22 -28.41 -18.75
CA LYS A 396 23.22 -27.72 -17.94
C LYS A 396 22.24 -26.92 -18.80
N LEU A 397 22.70 -26.25 -19.86
CA LEU A 397 21.83 -25.51 -20.78
C LEU A 397 20.82 -26.46 -21.45
N ASN A 398 21.27 -27.60 -21.96
CA ASN A 398 20.39 -28.61 -22.55
C ASN A 398 19.38 -29.13 -21.53
N LEU A 399 19.81 -29.43 -20.30
CA LEU A 399 18.91 -29.85 -19.23
C LEU A 399 17.88 -28.77 -18.87
N CYS A 400 18.27 -27.49 -18.86
CA CYS A 400 17.37 -26.36 -18.66
C CYS A 400 16.32 -26.29 -19.77
N VAL A 401 16.73 -26.35 -21.04
CA VAL A 401 15.81 -26.33 -22.20
C VAL A 401 14.85 -27.52 -22.15
N THR A 402 15.34 -28.74 -21.95
CA THR A 402 14.49 -29.94 -21.84
C THR A 402 13.49 -29.81 -20.68
N THR A 403 13.90 -29.24 -19.55
CA THR A 403 13.01 -29.07 -18.40
C THR A 403 11.96 -27.97 -18.66
N HIS A 404 12.28 -26.94 -19.44
CA HIS A 404 11.29 -25.96 -19.92
C HIS A 404 10.27 -26.60 -20.87
N ILE A 405 10.70 -27.45 -21.79
CA ILE A 405 9.78 -28.24 -22.63
C ILE A 405 8.86 -29.11 -21.77
N LEU A 406 9.41 -29.86 -20.81
CA LEU A 406 8.61 -30.66 -19.88
C LEU A 406 7.63 -29.82 -19.07
N ARG A 407 8.02 -28.60 -18.66
CA ARG A 407 7.11 -27.66 -17.98
C ARG A 407 5.91 -27.30 -18.85
N ILE A 408 6.12 -26.97 -20.12
CA ILE A 408 5.05 -26.65 -21.08
C ILE A 408 4.09 -27.85 -21.18
N LEU A 409 4.63 -29.06 -21.38
CA LEU A 409 3.83 -30.27 -21.47
C LEU A 409 3.01 -30.54 -20.20
N VAL A 410 3.61 -30.40 -19.02
CA VAL A 410 2.92 -30.58 -17.73
C VAL A 410 1.85 -29.50 -17.50
N GLN A 411 2.03 -28.30 -18.04
CA GLN A 411 1.08 -27.20 -17.91
C GLN A 411 -0.16 -27.38 -18.79
N HIS A 412 -0.01 -27.94 -19.99
CA HIS A 412 -1.09 -28.01 -20.99
C HIS A 412 -1.64 -29.43 -21.24
N VAL A 413 -0.99 -30.48 -20.73
CA VAL A 413 -1.44 -31.87 -20.87
C VAL A 413 -1.84 -32.42 -19.50
N ASP A 414 -3.14 -32.53 -19.26
CA ASP A 414 -3.71 -32.94 -17.96
C ASP A 414 -3.12 -34.26 -17.44
N GLY A 415 -2.87 -35.23 -18.33
CA GLY A 415 -2.28 -36.53 -17.97
C GLY A 415 -0.88 -36.44 -17.35
N LEU A 416 -0.19 -35.31 -17.55
CA LEU A 416 1.15 -35.05 -17.02
C LEU A 416 1.15 -34.13 -15.79
N ALA A 417 -0.01 -33.60 -15.38
CA ALA A 417 -0.14 -32.65 -14.26
C ALA A 417 0.48 -33.17 -12.95
N LYS A 418 0.45 -34.49 -12.71
CA LYS A 418 1.09 -35.16 -11.57
C LYS A 418 2.60 -34.92 -11.44
N HIS A 419 3.27 -34.49 -12.52
CA HIS A 419 4.71 -34.22 -12.54
C HIS A 419 5.06 -32.76 -12.26
N ARG A 420 4.07 -31.88 -12.00
CA ARG A 420 4.28 -30.44 -11.78
C ARG A 420 5.26 -30.14 -10.66
N ASP A 421 5.10 -30.81 -9.53
CA ASP A 421 5.98 -30.62 -8.36
C ASP A 421 7.41 -31.08 -8.64
N PHE A 422 7.57 -32.19 -9.37
CA PHE A 422 8.88 -32.68 -9.78
C PHE A 422 9.60 -31.67 -10.69
N VAL A 423 8.92 -31.17 -11.72
CA VAL A 423 9.49 -30.17 -12.64
C VAL A 423 9.85 -28.89 -11.89
N GLN A 424 8.97 -28.41 -11.00
CA GLN A 424 9.23 -27.22 -10.19
C GLN A 424 10.42 -27.44 -9.24
N LEU A 425 10.56 -28.63 -8.67
CA LEU A 425 11.68 -28.99 -7.80
C LEU A 425 13.01 -28.93 -8.57
N ARG A 426 13.05 -29.41 -9.82
CA ARG A 426 14.26 -29.35 -10.68
C ARG A 426 14.73 -27.92 -10.92
N PHE A 427 13.82 -26.99 -11.23
CA PHE A 427 14.14 -25.57 -11.37
C PHE A 427 14.62 -24.94 -10.05
N ARG A 428 14.05 -25.37 -8.91
CA ARG A 428 14.41 -24.85 -7.59
C ARG A 428 15.74 -25.38 -7.05
N THR A 429 16.23 -26.49 -7.58
CA THR A 429 17.40 -27.23 -7.07
C THR A 429 18.45 -27.42 -8.16
N THR A 430 18.44 -28.54 -8.89
CA THR A 430 19.49 -28.98 -9.81
C THR A 430 19.82 -27.96 -10.91
N LEU A 431 18.80 -27.29 -11.44
CA LEU A 431 18.97 -26.38 -12.58
C LEU A 431 19.12 -24.93 -12.17
N ALA A 432 18.94 -24.62 -10.89
CA ALA A 432 19.05 -23.26 -10.41
C ALA A 432 20.48 -22.72 -10.63
N ILE A 433 20.56 -21.47 -11.08
CA ILE A 433 21.81 -20.70 -11.16
C ILE A 433 21.60 -19.46 -10.32
N HIS A 434 22.44 -19.25 -9.30
CA HIS A 434 22.38 -18.10 -8.39
C HIS A 434 20.97 -17.80 -7.85
N ARG A 435 20.28 -18.83 -7.35
CA ARG A 435 18.90 -18.72 -6.86
C ARG A 435 18.80 -17.66 -5.75
N MET A 436 17.84 -16.75 -5.91
CA MET A 436 17.49 -15.80 -4.86
C MET A 436 16.91 -16.53 -3.64
N ARG A 437 17.30 -16.12 -2.43
CA ARG A 437 16.76 -16.69 -1.18
C ARG A 437 15.23 -16.54 -1.13
N ALA A 438 14.56 -17.53 -0.57
CA ALA A 438 13.11 -17.49 -0.40
C ALA A 438 12.68 -16.29 0.45
N GLY A 439 11.65 -15.57 0.02
CA GLY A 439 11.13 -14.38 0.72
C GLY A 439 12.02 -13.13 0.63
N ARG A 440 13.17 -13.18 -0.09
CA ARG A 440 14.03 -12.01 -0.25
C ARG A 440 13.33 -10.93 -1.07
N GLN A 441 13.32 -9.71 -0.54
CA GLN A 441 12.92 -8.50 -1.25
C GLN A 441 14.15 -7.62 -1.45
N THR A 442 14.28 -7.02 -2.62
CA THR A 442 15.37 -6.09 -2.93
C THR A 442 15.10 -4.73 -2.31
N SER A 443 16.04 -4.19 -1.54
CA SER A 443 15.95 -2.82 -1.02
C SER A 443 16.28 -1.83 -2.13
N LEU A 444 15.28 -1.01 -2.48
CA LEU A 444 15.35 0.01 -3.52
C LEU A 444 15.11 1.37 -2.90
N HIS A 445 15.94 2.35 -3.24
CA HIS A 445 15.88 3.71 -2.74
C HIS A 445 15.90 4.69 -3.92
N PRO A 446 14.76 5.31 -4.27
CA PRO A 446 14.74 6.36 -5.28
C PRO A 446 15.64 7.53 -4.86
N LEU A 447 16.46 8.01 -5.79
CA LEU A 447 17.28 9.19 -5.62
C LEU A 447 16.59 10.41 -6.22
N ALA A 448 17.06 11.61 -5.87
CA ALA A 448 16.50 12.83 -6.44
C ALA A 448 16.80 12.90 -7.95
N THR A 449 15.81 13.37 -8.71
CA THR A 449 15.93 13.60 -10.15
C THR A 449 16.79 14.83 -10.44
N SER A 450 17.56 14.79 -11.52
CA SER A 450 18.34 15.94 -12.03
C SER A 450 17.84 16.41 -13.40
N ASP A 451 18.16 17.64 -13.78
CA ASP A 451 17.91 18.23 -15.10
C ASP A 451 19.04 17.94 -16.11
N TYR A 452 20.00 17.10 -15.75
CA TYR A 452 21.05 16.64 -16.65
C TYR A 452 20.50 15.69 -17.73
N ASN A 453 20.98 15.89 -18.95
CA ASN A 453 20.68 15.10 -20.12
C ASN A 453 21.66 13.92 -20.22
N GLU A 454 21.19 12.72 -19.86
CA GLU A 454 21.98 11.49 -19.99
C GLU A 454 22.40 11.21 -21.44
N GLY A 455 21.70 11.72 -22.46
CA GLY A 455 22.14 11.59 -23.85
C GLY A 455 23.50 12.24 -24.16
N ASN A 456 24.00 13.12 -23.29
CA ASN A 456 25.27 13.82 -23.41
C ASN A 456 26.36 13.21 -22.49
N THR A 457 27.50 12.85 -23.07
CA THR A 457 28.65 12.29 -22.33
C THR A 457 29.17 13.21 -21.22
N ALA A 458 29.23 14.53 -21.48
CA ALA A 458 29.72 15.50 -20.50
C ALA A 458 28.73 15.69 -19.33
N GLU A 459 27.45 15.48 -19.57
CA GLU A 459 26.42 15.59 -18.54
C GLU A 459 26.30 14.30 -17.71
N ASN A 460 26.62 13.13 -18.26
CA ASN A 460 26.77 11.90 -17.47
C ASN A 460 27.82 12.06 -16.36
N ALA A 461 28.92 12.79 -16.62
CA ALA A 461 29.89 13.11 -15.58
C ALA A 461 29.25 13.89 -14.42
N LYS A 462 28.37 14.84 -14.73
CA LYS A 462 27.61 15.62 -13.74
C LYS A 462 26.57 14.77 -13.01
N VAL A 463 25.90 13.84 -13.71
CA VAL A 463 25.00 12.85 -13.08
C VAL A 463 25.78 12.04 -12.03
N LEU A 464 26.95 11.50 -12.39
CA LEU A 464 27.75 10.73 -11.44
C LEU A 464 28.20 11.56 -10.23
N ASP A 465 28.66 12.79 -10.46
CA ASP A 465 29.04 13.71 -9.38
C ASP A 465 27.85 14.06 -8.48
N ASP A 466 26.68 14.29 -9.06
CA ASP A 466 25.48 14.56 -8.29
C ASP A 466 25.07 13.37 -7.43
N LEU A 467 24.96 12.18 -8.02
CA LEU A 467 24.57 10.98 -7.30
C LEU A 467 25.56 10.64 -6.18
N ILE A 468 26.86 10.62 -6.49
CA ILE A 468 27.90 10.17 -5.55
C ILE A 468 28.24 11.24 -4.51
N LEU A 469 28.56 12.47 -4.96
CA LEU A 469 29.09 13.52 -4.09
C LEU A 469 27.98 14.35 -3.46
N ASN A 470 26.92 14.69 -4.20
CA ASN A 470 25.88 15.58 -3.68
C ASN A 470 24.80 14.82 -2.91
N GLN A 471 24.30 13.72 -3.48
CA GLN A 471 23.19 12.97 -2.91
C GLN A 471 23.67 11.96 -1.86
N LEU A 472 24.57 11.05 -2.23
CA LEU A 472 25.11 10.01 -1.34
C LEU A 472 26.21 10.52 -0.38
N LYS A 473 26.76 11.71 -0.62
CA LYS A 473 27.79 12.33 0.24
C LYS A 473 29.02 11.44 0.46
N MET A 474 29.41 10.68 -0.56
CA MET A 474 30.61 9.83 -0.49
C MET A 474 31.86 10.64 -0.86
N GLY A 475 32.97 10.40 -0.14
CA GLY A 475 34.26 10.99 -0.47
C GLY A 475 34.82 10.44 -1.78
N LYS A 476 35.50 11.29 -2.56
CA LYS A 476 36.12 10.87 -3.84
C LYS A 476 37.08 9.69 -3.65
N ASP A 477 37.90 9.74 -2.62
CA ASP A 477 38.88 8.68 -2.33
C ASP A 477 38.20 7.39 -1.87
N ASP A 478 37.12 7.48 -1.09
CA ASP A 478 36.38 6.31 -0.61
C ASP A 478 35.70 5.55 -1.75
N VAL A 479 35.11 6.27 -2.70
CA VAL A 479 34.45 5.66 -3.87
C VAL A 479 35.48 4.95 -4.75
N THR A 480 36.71 5.48 -4.85
CA THR A 480 37.75 4.88 -5.68
C THR A 480 38.35 3.58 -5.15
N LYS A 481 38.07 3.22 -3.89
CA LYS A 481 38.53 1.97 -3.27
C LYS A 481 37.86 0.74 -3.87
N TYR A 482 36.63 0.88 -4.36
CA TYR A 482 35.82 -0.23 -4.86
C TYR A 482 35.22 0.08 -6.23
N MET A 483 34.81 -0.97 -6.93
CA MET A 483 34.00 -0.82 -8.14
C MET A 483 32.52 -0.63 -7.77
N VAL A 484 31.88 0.37 -8.36
CA VAL A 484 30.43 0.61 -8.24
C VAL A 484 29.78 0.22 -9.55
N ILE A 485 28.78 -0.66 -9.49
CA ILE A 485 27.97 -0.94 -10.68
C ILE A 485 27.11 0.27 -10.97
N VAL A 486 27.23 0.78 -12.19
CA VAL A 486 26.41 1.88 -12.69
C VAL A 486 25.70 1.38 -13.93
N GLY A 487 24.38 1.40 -13.90
CA GLY A 487 23.55 0.82 -14.92
C GLY A 487 22.50 1.77 -15.46
N GLY A 488 22.02 1.41 -16.64
CA GLY A 488 20.98 2.10 -17.38
C GLY A 488 20.71 1.34 -18.68
N ASP A 489 20.22 2.07 -19.68
CA ASP A 489 20.05 1.56 -21.03
C ASP A 489 21.40 1.40 -21.76
N GLN A 490 21.35 0.93 -23.01
CA GLN A 490 22.56 0.74 -23.81
C GLN A 490 23.26 2.08 -24.11
N SER A 491 22.50 3.16 -24.32
CA SER A 491 23.08 4.47 -24.62
C SER A 491 23.87 5.00 -23.43
N THR A 492 23.29 4.95 -22.24
CA THR A 492 23.92 5.31 -20.96
C THR A 492 25.25 4.62 -20.78
N VAL A 493 25.26 3.30 -20.97
CA VAL A 493 26.48 2.49 -20.82
C VAL A 493 27.53 2.86 -21.86
N GLU A 494 27.14 3.19 -23.09
CA GLU A 494 28.05 3.69 -24.11
C GLU A 494 28.65 5.05 -23.73
N LYS A 495 27.84 5.98 -23.18
CA LYS A 495 28.31 7.28 -22.69
C LYS A 495 29.29 7.12 -21.54
N LEU A 496 28.99 6.26 -20.57
CA LEU A 496 29.90 5.94 -19.47
C LEU A 496 31.24 5.35 -19.95
N ARG A 497 31.20 4.43 -20.93
CA ARG A 497 32.42 3.87 -21.53
C ARG A 497 33.21 4.91 -22.31
N THR A 498 32.52 5.85 -22.97
CA THR A 498 33.15 6.95 -23.70
C THR A 498 33.80 7.95 -22.76
N LEU A 499 33.11 8.28 -21.66
CA LEU A 499 33.65 9.10 -20.59
C LEU A 499 34.97 8.51 -20.06
N LYS A 500 34.97 7.23 -19.66
CA LYS A 500 36.18 6.51 -19.22
C LYS A 500 37.33 6.56 -20.25
N ARG A 501 37.01 6.44 -21.54
CA ARG A 501 38.01 6.52 -22.63
C ARG A 501 38.62 7.91 -22.75
N LEU A 502 37.81 8.97 -22.66
CA LEU A 502 38.28 10.36 -22.79
C LEU A 502 39.20 10.79 -21.64
N VAL A 503 38.98 10.26 -20.44
CA VAL A 503 39.78 10.59 -19.25
C VAL A 503 40.84 9.52 -18.93
N ALA A 504 41.06 8.54 -19.80
CA ALA A 504 41.92 7.39 -19.50
C ALA A 504 43.36 7.80 -19.15
N SER A 505 43.86 8.89 -19.74
CA SER A 505 45.20 9.45 -19.48
C SER A 505 45.30 10.29 -18.20
N CYS A 506 44.20 10.54 -17.50
CA CYS A 506 44.19 11.32 -16.27
C CYS A 506 44.81 10.49 -15.12
N PRO A 507 45.84 10.99 -14.42
CA PRO A 507 46.47 10.28 -13.31
C PRO A 507 45.66 10.31 -12.01
N HIS A 508 44.55 11.07 -11.97
CA HIS A 508 43.76 11.31 -10.76
C HIS A 508 42.68 10.23 -10.58
N GLY A 509 42.61 9.62 -9.39
CA GLY A 509 41.79 8.43 -9.12
C GLY A 509 40.29 8.56 -9.42
N TYR A 510 39.61 9.54 -8.83
CA TYR A 510 38.16 9.72 -9.01
C TYR A 510 37.78 10.20 -10.42
N PRO A 511 38.42 11.25 -10.99
CA PRO A 511 38.09 11.76 -12.33
C PRO A 511 38.40 10.80 -13.48
N GLN A 512 39.17 9.72 -13.26
CA GLN A 512 39.41 8.68 -14.27
C GLN A 512 38.20 7.73 -14.43
N TYR A 513 37.21 7.80 -13.53
CA TYR A 513 36.04 6.90 -13.49
C TYR A 513 36.43 5.41 -13.47
N GLY A 514 37.62 5.07 -12.97
CA GLY A 514 38.10 3.68 -12.86
C GLY A 514 37.16 2.82 -12.00
N TRP A 515 36.57 3.44 -10.98
CA TRP A 515 35.59 2.87 -10.06
C TRP A 515 34.23 2.55 -10.69
N VAL A 516 33.87 3.13 -11.84
CA VAL A 516 32.59 2.86 -12.50
C VAL A 516 32.63 1.52 -13.23
N LEU A 517 31.67 0.62 -12.96
CA LEU A 517 31.41 -0.60 -13.71
C LEU A 517 30.12 -0.46 -14.53
N PRO A 518 30.19 -0.06 -15.82
CA PRO A 518 29.01 0.16 -16.64
C PRO A 518 28.30 -1.15 -16.97
N LEU A 519 27.01 -1.28 -16.61
CA LEU A 519 26.20 -2.47 -16.82
C LEU A 519 24.85 -2.15 -17.48
N ILE A 520 24.60 -2.74 -18.66
CA ILE A 520 23.28 -2.63 -19.32
C ILE A 520 22.28 -3.40 -18.46
N GLN A 521 21.17 -2.76 -18.07
CA GLN A 521 20.17 -3.43 -17.24
C GLN A 521 19.46 -4.54 -18.02
N LEU A 522 19.14 -5.63 -17.30
CA LEU A 522 18.66 -6.89 -17.87
C LEU A 522 17.37 -6.72 -18.68
N TRP A 523 16.49 -5.81 -18.28
CA TRP A 523 15.26 -5.55 -19.03
C TRP A 523 15.54 -5.03 -20.44
N HIS A 524 16.45 -4.05 -20.60
CA HIS A 524 16.84 -3.55 -21.92
C HIS A 524 17.56 -4.61 -22.76
N MET A 525 18.37 -5.47 -22.13
CA MET A 525 18.98 -6.60 -22.83
C MET A 525 17.92 -7.57 -23.35
N GLY A 526 16.92 -7.91 -22.54
CA GLY A 526 15.79 -8.75 -22.95
C GLY A 526 14.95 -8.10 -24.05
N TRP A 527 14.76 -6.77 -24.01
CA TRP A 527 14.04 -6.05 -25.04
C TRP A 527 14.77 -6.05 -26.39
N ALA A 528 16.10 -5.83 -26.36
CA ALA A 528 16.94 -5.92 -27.55
C ALA A 528 17.00 -7.36 -28.11
N ASP A 529 17.03 -8.37 -27.24
CA ASP A 529 16.99 -9.77 -27.66
C ASP A 529 15.63 -10.13 -28.28
N LEU A 530 14.54 -9.61 -27.74
CA LEU A 530 13.20 -9.78 -28.31
C LEU A 530 13.08 -9.14 -29.70
N GLU A 531 13.65 -7.94 -29.89
CA GLU A 531 13.77 -7.31 -31.22
C GLU A 531 14.58 -8.20 -32.19
N ARG A 532 15.69 -8.77 -31.72
CA ARG A 532 16.52 -9.70 -32.52
C ARG A 532 15.73 -10.95 -32.91
N VAL A 533 15.01 -11.57 -31.98
CA VAL A 533 14.19 -12.77 -32.26
C VAL A 533 13.12 -12.45 -33.29
N LEU A 534 12.40 -11.35 -33.12
CA LEU A 534 11.37 -10.92 -34.07
C LEU A 534 11.97 -10.68 -35.45
N SER A 535 12.95 -9.79 -35.58
CA SER A 535 13.57 -9.47 -36.88
C SER A 535 14.19 -10.68 -37.58
N THR A 536 14.66 -11.69 -36.83
CA THR A 536 15.23 -12.92 -37.41
C THR A 536 14.13 -13.87 -37.91
N HIS A 537 13.03 -14.01 -37.15
CA HIS A 537 12.01 -15.05 -37.36
C HIS A 537 10.65 -14.49 -37.83
N TRP A 538 10.55 -13.20 -38.16
CA TRP A 538 9.29 -12.59 -38.58
C TRP A 538 8.77 -13.18 -39.88
N GLY A 539 9.64 -13.51 -40.82
CA GLY A 539 9.26 -13.99 -42.15
C GLY A 539 9.00 -12.86 -43.15
N LYS A 540 9.18 -13.16 -44.44
CA LYS A 540 9.14 -12.16 -45.53
C LYS A 540 7.72 -11.91 -46.06
N SER A 541 6.85 -12.92 -46.05
CA SER A 541 5.46 -12.83 -46.53
C SER A 541 4.52 -13.58 -45.59
N THR A 542 3.22 -13.23 -45.61
CA THR A 542 2.18 -13.89 -44.79
C THR A 542 1.75 -15.26 -45.30
N GLY A 543 2.12 -15.62 -46.54
CA GLY A 543 1.59 -16.82 -47.22
C GLY A 543 2.61 -17.94 -47.45
N ASP A 544 3.92 -17.64 -47.41
CA ASP A 544 4.94 -18.61 -47.88
C ASP A 544 5.57 -19.43 -46.74
N ASP A 545 5.44 -19.00 -45.49
CA ASP A 545 6.06 -19.67 -44.34
C ASP A 545 5.15 -19.65 -43.10
N LEU A 546 4.46 -20.77 -42.87
CA LEU A 546 3.60 -20.98 -41.71
C LEU A 546 4.39 -21.10 -40.39
N SER A 547 5.71 -21.32 -40.44
CA SER A 547 6.59 -21.37 -39.26
C SER A 547 7.09 -19.99 -38.83
N SER A 548 6.71 -18.93 -39.55
CA SER A 548 7.12 -17.56 -39.24
C SER A 548 6.29 -16.93 -38.12
N LEU A 549 6.92 -16.05 -37.33
CA LEU A 549 6.21 -15.29 -36.27
C LEU A 549 5.11 -14.38 -36.85
N ARG A 550 5.24 -13.92 -38.09
CA ARG A 550 4.19 -13.16 -38.78
C ARG A 550 2.95 -14.01 -39.04
N ALA A 551 3.12 -15.26 -39.47
CA ALA A 551 2.00 -16.18 -39.66
C ALA A 551 1.29 -16.46 -38.33
N ALA A 552 2.05 -16.75 -37.27
CA ALA A 552 1.52 -16.91 -35.92
C ALA A 552 0.78 -15.66 -35.42
N ASN A 553 1.33 -14.47 -35.65
CA ASN A 553 0.72 -13.20 -35.27
C ASN A 553 -0.64 -12.99 -35.95
N VAL A 554 -0.77 -13.33 -37.24
CA VAL A 554 -2.04 -13.26 -37.98
C VAL A 554 -3.03 -14.33 -37.48
N LEU A 555 -2.58 -15.57 -37.32
CA LEU A 555 -3.41 -16.69 -36.88
C LEU A 555 -4.01 -16.45 -35.49
N LEU A 556 -3.21 -15.88 -34.57
CA LEU A 556 -3.61 -15.55 -33.21
C LEU A 556 -4.38 -14.21 -33.12
N GLY A 557 -4.62 -13.52 -34.23
CA GLY A 557 -5.32 -12.23 -34.25
C GLY A 557 -4.58 -11.09 -33.53
N ARG A 558 -3.25 -11.18 -33.44
CA ARG A 558 -2.40 -10.21 -32.73
C ARG A 558 -2.01 -9.05 -33.62
N LYS A 559 -1.61 -7.94 -32.99
CA LYS A 559 -1.22 -6.68 -33.64
C LYS A 559 0.25 -6.33 -33.40
N VAL A 560 1.09 -7.34 -33.15
CA VAL A 560 2.53 -7.13 -33.02
C VAL A 560 3.09 -6.66 -34.37
N LYS A 561 4.05 -5.75 -34.32
CA LYS A 561 4.74 -5.21 -35.50
C LYS A 561 6.22 -5.59 -35.45
N ASP A 562 6.77 -5.96 -36.60
CA ASP A 562 8.21 -6.07 -36.80
C ASP A 562 8.79 -4.68 -36.98
N GLN A 563 9.21 -4.10 -35.87
CA GLN A 563 9.81 -2.78 -35.82
C GLN A 563 10.92 -2.79 -34.78
N LYS A 564 11.87 -1.89 -34.97
CA LYS A 564 12.84 -1.55 -33.94
C LYS A 564 12.09 -1.12 -32.68
N ARG A 565 12.48 -1.61 -31.51
CA ARG A 565 11.77 -1.38 -30.23
C ARG A 565 10.28 -1.79 -30.30
N PRO A 566 9.99 -3.09 -30.41
CA PRO A 566 8.62 -3.59 -30.42
C PRO A 566 7.96 -3.36 -29.05
N ASP A 567 6.63 -3.30 -29.00
CA ASP A 567 5.91 -3.24 -27.73
C ASP A 567 6.22 -4.51 -26.93
N TYR A 568 6.85 -4.34 -25.76
CA TYR A 568 7.55 -5.43 -25.05
C TYR A 568 6.64 -6.61 -24.74
N TYR A 569 5.55 -6.41 -24.00
CA TYR A 569 4.69 -7.52 -23.57
C TYR A 569 3.97 -8.21 -24.74
N PRO A 570 3.30 -7.48 -25.67
CA PRO A 570 2.67 -8.14 -26.83
C PRO A 570 3.64 -8.99 -27.65
N ALA A 571 4.86 -8.48 -27.90
CA ALA A 571 5.89 -9.21 -28.61
C ALA A 571 6.37 -10.44 -27.82
N LEU A 572 6.60 -10.28 -26.52
CA LEU A 572 7.04 -11.37 -25.64
C LEU A 572 6.02 -12.51 -25.63
N HIS A 573 4.73 -12.18 -25.46
CA HIS A 573 3.65 -13.15 -25.51
C HIS A 573 3.59 -13.84 -26.88
N LEU A 574 3.73 -13.12 -28.00
CA LEU A 574 3.74 -13.76 -29.33
C LEU A 574 4.82 -14.83 -29.44
N VAL A 575 6.02 -14.55 -28.97
CA VAL A 575 7.13 -15.50 -29.00
C VAL A 575 6.86 -16.71 -28.11
N PHE A 576 6.41 -16.51 -26.87
CA PHE A 576 6.16 -17.62 -25.94
C PHE A 576 4.95 -18.47 -26.31
N ASP A 577 3.85 -17.85 -26.74
CA ASP A 577 2.67 -18.61 -27.14
C ASP A 577 2.92 -19.44 -28.41
N ASN A 578 3.74 -18.92 -29.32
CA ASN A 578 4.22 -19.69 -30.47
C ASN A 578 5.09 -20.88 -30.03
N LEU A 579 6.04 -20.65 -29.12
CA LEU A 579 6.87 -21.72 -28.56
C LEU A 579 6.04 -22.81 -27.88
N ASP A 580 5.05 -22.44 -27.07
CA ASP A 580 4.18 -23.38 -26.38
C ASP A 580 3.37 -24.20 -27.39
N ALA A 581 2.82 -23.56 -28.42
CA ALA A 581 2.10 -24.25 -29.50
C ALA A 581 2.98 -25.24 -30.27
N GLU A 582 4.20 -24.85 -30.66
CA GLU A 582 5.14 -25.71 -31.38
C GLU A 582 5.58 -26.92 -30.55
N VAL A 583 5.84 -26.74 -29.26
CA VAL A 583 6.16 -27.84 -28.34
C VAL A 583 5.01 -28.83 -28.24
N LEU A 584 3.77 -28.34 -28.14
CA LEU A 584 2.58 -29.18 -28.07
C LEU A 584 2.32 -29.91 -29.40
N ASP A 585 2.54 -29.26 -30.53
CA ASP A 585 2.40 -29.90 -31.84
C ASP A 585 3.43 -31.03 -32.02
N CYS A 586 4.70 -30.78 -31.68
CA CYS A 586 5.73 -31.82 -31.66
C CYS A 586 5.36 -33.01 -30.77
N TRP A 587 4.71 -32.76 -29.62
CA TRP A 587 4.26 -33.81 -28.71
C TRP A 587 3.06 -34.62 -29.23
N ARG A 588 2.23 -34.04 -30.12
CA ARG A 588 1.09 -34.75 -30.74
C ARG A 588 1.53 -35.82 -31.73
N PHE A 589 2.68 -35.65 -32.41
CA PHE A 589 3.13 -36.53 -33.49
C PHE A 589 3.46 -37.98 -33.08
N PRO A 590 4.10 -38.27 -31.93
CA PRO A 590 4.34 -39.65 -31.47
C PRO A 590 3.06 -40.46 -31.20
N SER A 591 1.93 -39.81 -30.91
CA SER A 591 0.65 -40.48 -30.64
C SER A 591 -0.11 -40.97 -31.88
N GLN A 592 0.35 -40.64 -33.11
CA GLN A 592 -0.33 -41.03 -34.35
C GLN A 592 0.29 -42.24 -35.07
N PHE A 593 1.43 -42.75 -34.61
CA PHE A 593 1.98 -44.02 -35.10
C PHE A 593 1.86 -45.09 -34.00
N PRO A 594 1.06 -46.15 -34.18
CA PRO A 594 1.03 -47.25 -33.22
C PRO A 594 2.43 -47.87 -33.16
N CYS A 595 3.05 -47.79 -31.99
CA CYS A 595 4.18 -48.62 -31.63
C CYS A 595 3.78 -50.09 -31.86
N HIS A 596 4.36 -50.71 -32.87
CA HIS A 596 4.26 -52.15 -33.07
C HIS A 596 4.82 -52.83 -31.83
N ASN A 597 3.93 -53.28 -30.95
CA ASN A 597 4.26 -54.14 -29.83
C ASN A 597 4.90 -55.42 -30.37
N ASN A 598 6.20 -55.56 -30.17
CA ASN A 598 6.88 -56.85 -30.22
C ASN A 598 6.28 -57.76 -29.14
N ARG A 599 5.36 -58.64 -29.52
CA ARG A 599 5.03 -59.84 -28.72
C ARG A 599 6.02 -60.95 -29.09
N PRO A 600 6.54 -61.73 -28.13
CA PRO A 600 7.39 -62.87 -28.43
C PRO A 600 6.58 -63.99 -29.08
N SER A 601 7.22 -64.64 -30.05
CA SER A 601 6.72 -65.76 -30.85
C SER A 601 6.20 -66.94 -30.02
N ALA A 602 4.97 -67.38 -30.27
CA ALA A 602 4.49 -68.71 -29.93
C ALA A 602 4.38 -69.55 -31.21
N ALA A 603 5.08 -70.68 -31.22
CA ALA A 603 5.12 -71.66 -32.29
C ALA A 603 3.78 -72.40 -32.46
N GLY A 604 3.40 -72.73 -33.70
CA GLY A 604 2.30 -73.67 -33.93
C GLY A 604 1.71 -73.73 -35.34
N LYS A 605 2.31 -74.57 -36.19
CA LYS A 605 1.70 -75.42 -37.25
C LYS A 605 0.66 -74.82 -38.21
N GLY A 606 1.00 -74.86 -39.51
CA GLY A 606 0.11 -75.51 -40.49
C GLY A 606 -0.14 -74.81 -41.84
N LYS A 607 0.39 -75.46 -42.88
CA LYS A 607 -0.07 -75.56 -44.27
C LYS A 607 0.19 -74.42 -45.28
N VAL A 608 0.74 -74.91 -46.39
CA VAL A 608 1.15 -74.32 -47.65
C VAL A 608 -0.08 -74.06 -48.54
N ASP A 609 -0.09 -72.93 -49.27
CA ASP A 609 -0.33 -72.88 -50.73
C ASP A 609 -0.32 -71.44 -51.27
N GLY A 610 0.24 -71.26 -52.47
CA GLY A 610 -0.18 -70.17 -53.38
C GLY A 610 0.81 -69.04 -53.69
N LYS A 611 1.51 -69.18 -54.82
CA LYS A 611 2.33 -68.20 -55.56
C LYS A 611 1.70 -66.80 -55.70
N ALA A 612 2.53 -65.74 -55.57
CA ALA A 612 2.59 -64.62 -56.54
C ALA A 612 3.85 -63.75 -56.36
N LYS A 613 4.44 -63.36 -57.49
CA LYS A 613 5.68 -62.58 -57.66
C LYS A 613 5.42 -61.06 -57.47
N ALA A 614 6.40 -60.32 -56.94
CA ALA A 614 6.97 -59.12 -57.58
C ALA A 614 8.12 -58.52 -56.75
N LYS A 615 9.20 -58.15 -57.46
CA LYS A 615 10.43 -57.49 -57.00
C LYS A 615 10.22 -55.97 -56.90
N ALA A 616 10.80 -55.30 -55.89
CA ALA A 616 11.60 -54.08 -56.08
C ALA A 616 12.34 -53.72 -54.78
N LYS A 617 13.64 -53.45 -54.90
CA LYS A 617 14.60 -53.14 -53.83
C LYS A 617 14.41 -51.72 -53.28
N ALA A 618 14.50 -51.57 -51.97
CA ALA A 618 14.71 -50.27 -51.31
C ALA A 618 16.15 -49.79 -51.49
N LYS A 619 16.32 -48.50 -51.78
CA LYS A 619 17.61 -47.77 -51.81
C LYS A 619 17.68 -46.95 -50.51
N PRO A 620 18.80 -46.97 -49.74
CA PRO A 620 18.88 -46.26 -48.47
C PRO A 620 18.96 -44.74 -48.66
N LEU A 621 18.36 -44.00 -47.72
CA LEU A 621 18.40 -42.54 -47.58
C LEU A 621 19.80 -42.09 -47.10
N ASP A 622 20.28 -40.99 -47.68
CA ASP A 622 21.56 -40.36 -47.32
C ASP A 622 21.51 -39.75 -45.90
N PRO A 623 22.61 -39.81 -45.12
CA PRO A 623 22.69 -39.20 -43.81
C PRO A 623 22.72 -37.66 -43.89
N ALA A 624 21.99 -37.03 -42.97
CA ALA A 624 21.89 -35.58 -42.83
C ALA A 624 23.28 -34.90 -42.73
N VAL A 625 23.48 -33.87 -43.56
CA VAL A 625 24.68 -33.04 -43.59
C VAL A 625 24.75 -32.19 -42.31
N ILE A 626 25.78 -32.42 -41.51
CA ILE A 626 26.23 -31.52 -40.43
C ILE A 626 27.07 -30.43 -41.11
N PRO A 627 26.76 -29.12 -40.97
CA PRO A 627 27.59 -28.09 -41.57
C PRO A 627 28.95 -28.05 -40.86
N SER A 628 30.04 -28.12 -41.62
CA SER A 628 31.39 -28.02 -41.09
C SER A 628 31.81 -26.56 -40.94
N VAL A 629 32.74 -26.31 -40.01
CA VAL A 629 33.22 -24.97 -39.60
C VAL A 629 33.86 -24.17 -40.77
N SER A 630 34.12 -24.78 -41.93
CA SER A 630 34.60 -24.08 -43.12
C SER A 630 33.54 -23.26 -43.88
N ASP A 631 32.24 -23.49 -43.64
CA ASP A 631 31.16 -22.80 -44.37
C ASP A 631 30.80 -21.41 -43.80
N MET A 632 31.41 -21.00 -42.68
CA MET A 632 31.20 -19.66 -42.10
C MET A 632 32.17 -18.59 -42.65
N ASP A 633 33.32 -18.99 -43.19
CA ASP A 633 34.29 -18.05 -43.80
C ASP A 633 33.86 -17.61 -45.21
N SER A 634 33.00 -18.38 -45.89
CA SER A 634 32.46 -18.02 -47.21
C SER A 634 31.35 -16.96 -47.15
N PHE A 635 30.65 -16.83 -46.01
CA PHE A 635 29.64 -15.80 -45.79
C PHE A 635 30.22 -14.40 -45.56
N LEU A 636 31.46 -14.30 -45.07
CA LEU A 636 32.16 -13.02 -44.89
C LEU A 636 32.76 -12.47 -46.20
N ALA A 637 32.82 -13.28 -47.26
CA ALA A 637 33.41 -12.91 -48.54
C ALA A 637 32.42 -12.35 -49.59
N GLN A 638 31.10 -12.39 -49.34
CA GLN A 638 30.07 -11.90 -50.28
C GLN A 638 29.39 -10.57 -49.89
N ALA A 639 29.90 -9.85 -48.90
CA ALA A 639 29.46 -8.48 -48.61
C ALA A 639 30.28 -7.44 -49.41
N GLY A 640 30.25 -7.54 -50.74
CA GLY A 640 30.93 -6.63 -51.66
C GLY A 640 30.03 -6.15 -52.79
N GLY A 641 29.47 -4.94 -52.66
CA GLY A 641 28.71 -4.20 -53.68
C GLY A 641 27.35 -3.73 -53.14
N SER A 642 26.92 -2.46 -53.19
CA SER A 642 27.22 -1.35 -54.10
C SER A 642 27.07 0.00 -53.35
N LEU A 643 28.09 0.86 -53.49
CA LEU A 643 28.07 2.25 -53.04
C LEU A 643 27.05 3.06 -53.85
N ARG A 644 25.85 3.29 -53.30
CA ARG A 644 24.94 4.35 -53.78
C ARG A 644 25.21 5.66 -53.03
N LYS A 645 25.63 6.67 -53.80
CA LYS A 645 25.95 8.05 -53.42
C LYS A 645 24.91 8.66 -52.47
N ARG A 646 25.35 9.07 -51.27
CA ARG A 646 24.60 9.90 -50.33
C ARG A 646 24.66 11.35 -50.83
N LYS A 647 23.50 11.98 -51.10
CA LYS A 647 23.41 13.43 -51.34
C LYS A 647 23.85 14.16 -50.05
N THR A 648 24.91 14.95 -50.14
CA THR A 648 25.37 15.89 -49.13
C THR A 648 24.33 16.99 -48.93
N ARG A 649 23.90 17.19 -47.69
CA ARG A 649 23.16 18.39 -47.26
C ARG A 649 24.23 19.43 -46.88
N PRO A 650 24.15 20.68 -47.34
CA PRO A 650 25.21 21.67 -47.10
C PRO A 650 25.29 22.05 -45.62
N GLU A 651 26.52 22.23 -45.12
CA GLU A 651 26.81 22.72 -43.78
C GLU A 651 26.34 24.18 -43.60
N PRO A 652 25.85 24.57 -42.41
CA PRO A 652 25.62 25.97 -42.10
C PRO A 652 26.95 26.68 -41.86
N VAL A 653 27.14 27.77 -42.60
CA VAL A 653 28.23 28.74 -42.45
C VAL A 653 28.17 29.37 -41.05
N TYR A 654 29.27 29.31 -40.31
CA TYR A 654 29.43 30.05 -39.05
C TYR A 654 29.97 31.44 -39.34
N ASP A 655 29.14 32.47 -39.18
CA ASP A 655 29.60 33.85 -39.05
C ASP A 655 30.06 34.11 -37.60
N LYS A 656 31.28 34.65 -37.43
CA LYS A 656 31.78 35.22 -36.16
C LYS A 656 31.42 36.72 -36.05
N PRO A 657 31.76 37.41 -34.95
CA PRO A 657 30.80 37.94 -33.98
C PRO A 657 30.59 39.46 -34.14
N ARG A 658 29.38 39.97 -33.83
CA ARG A 658 29.16 41.41 -33.67
C ARG A 658 28.44 41.74 -32.36
N THR A 659 29.25 42.25 -31.43
CA THR A 659 29.05 43.47 -30.64
C THR A 659 27.65 43.78 -30.09
N SER A 660 27.56 43.74 -28.75
CA SER A 660 26.46 44.28 -27.94
C SER A 660 26.23 45.78 -28.14
N PRO A 661 24.98 46.24 -27.96
CA PRO A 661 24.67 47.58 -27.47
C PRO A 661 23.83 47.55 -26.17
N PRO A 662 23.66 48.69 -25.47
CA PRO A 662 23.74 48.75 -24.02
C PRO A 662 22.42 48.68 -23.26
N ARG A 663 22.61 48.37 -21.96
CA ARG A 663 21.75 48.56 -20.78
C ARG A 663 20.72 49.71 -20.91
N ALA A 664 19.45 49.37 -20.70
CA ALA A 664 18.41 50.31 -20.29
C ALA A 664 17.70 49.77 -19.05
N THR A 665 17.65 50.65 -18.04
CA THR A 665 17.00 50.56 -16.74
C THR A 665 15.48 50.60 -16.84
N GLY A 666 14.75 49.92 -15.95
CA GLY A 666 13.32 50.17 -15.77
C GLY A 666 12.55 49.07 -15.05
N ASP A 667 12.44 49.24 -13.72
CA ASP A 667 11.32 48.93 -12.82
C ASP A 667 10.54 47.61 -12.89
N HIS A 668 10.64 46.91 -11.75
CA HIS A 668 9.64 46.00 -11.21
C HIS A 668 8.23 46.59 -11.24
N ARG A 669 7.27 45.81 -11.74
CA ARG A 669 5.91 45.80 -11.20
C ARG A 669 5.32 44.40 -11.23
N ASP A 670 4.87 44.00 -10.05
CA ASP A 670 3.97 42.89 -9.79
C ASP A 670 2.67 43.03 -10.59
N SER A 671 2.25 41.94 -11.22
CA SER A 671 0.84 41.69 -11.50
C SER A 671 0.63 40.21 -11.78
N HIS A 672 -0.02 39.54 -10.82
CA HIS A 672 -0.82 38.34 -11.09
C HIS A 672 -1.79 38.61 -12.24
N PRO A 673 -2.15 37.56 -13.02
CA PRO A 673 -3.51 37.50 -13.50
C PRO A 673 -4.23 36.19 -13.19
N ASP A 674 -5.54 36.38 -13.11
CA ASP A 674 -6.59 35.51 -12.66
C ASP A 674 -6.89 34.31 -13.54
N TYR A 675 -7.56 33.36 -12.88
CA TYR A 675 -8.35 32.26 -13.40
C TYR A 675 -9.36 32.71 -14.47
N PHE A 676 -9.44 31.98 -15.58
CA PHE A 676 -10.69 31.84 -16.34
C PHE A 676 -10.88 30.39 -16.80
N ASP A 677 -12.07 29.89 -16.50
CA ASP A 677 -12.67 28.61 -16.87
C ASP A 677 -13.48 28.81 -18.16
N ALA A 678 -13.33 27.92 -19.14
CA ALA A 678 -14.34 27.68 -20.18
C ALA A 678 -14.12 26.32 -20.87
N SER A 679 -15.06 25.43 -20.61
CA SER A 679 -15.40 24.24 -21.41
C SER A 679 -15.95 24.63 -22.79
N SER A 680 -15.46 24.03 -23.89
CA SER A 680 -16.30 23.48 -24.98
C SER A 680 -15.49 22.87 -26.15
N ASP A 681 -15.94 21.70 -26.56
CA ASP A 681 -16.04 21.13 -27.93
C ASP A 681 -14.82 20.65 -28.74
N ARG A 682 -15.02 19.42 -29.23
CA ARG A 682 -14.15 18.56 -30.05
C ARG A 682 -14.11 19.02 -31.50
N ILE A 683 -12.91 18.99 -32.10
CA ILE A 683 -12.72 18.77 -33.54
C ILE A 683 -11.54 17.79 -33.73
N ASN A 684 -11.78 16.73 -34.51
CA ASN A 684 -10.78 15.76 -34.95
C ASN A 684 -9.93 16.38 -36.05
N ASP A 685 -8.61 16.23 -35.99
CA ASP A 685 -7.78 16.30 -37.20
C ASP A 685 -6.60 15.32 -37.12
N ASP A 686 -6.40 14.62 -38.24
CA ASP A 686 -5.48 13.51 -38.43
C ASP A 686 -4.08 14.03 -38.76
N GLY A 687 -3.12 13.82 -37.85
CA GLY A 687 -1.74 14.25 -38.04
C GLY A 687 -0.73 13.32 -37.36
N VAL A 688 0.13 12.70 -38.19
CA VAL A 688 1.44 12.05 -37.93
C VAL A 688 1.71 11.61 -36.48
N GLY A 689 1.65 10.29 -36.26
CA GLY A 689 1.78 9.66 -34.93
C GLY A 689 3.13 9.92 -34.22
N PRO A 690 3.12 10.18 -32.90
CA PRO A 690 4.32 10.34 -32.08
C PRO A 690 5.01 9.00 -31.77
N SER A 691 6.26 9.09 -31.32
CA SER A 691 7.11 7.98 -30.87
C SER A 691 6.47 7.21 -29.70
N SER A 692 6.67 5.89 -29.65
CA SER A 692 6.03 4.95 -28.71
C SER A 692 6.21 5.31 -27.22
N ASP A 693 7.26 6.04 -26.87
CA ASP A 693 7.51 6.51 -25.48
C ASP A 693 6.47 7.55 -24.99
N ASP A 694 5.76 8.24 -25.91
CA ASP A 694 4.76 9.26 -25.56
C ASP A 694 3.39 8.66 -25.16
N GLN A 695 3.17 7.36 -25.34
CA GLN A 695 1.88 6.73 -24.96
C GLN A 695 1.74 6.46 -23.46
N PHE A 696 2.83 6.50 -22.69
CA PHE A 696 2.77 6.21 -21.25
C PHE A 696 2.51 7.43 -20.35
N LEU A 697 2.61 8.66 -20.85
CA LEU A 697 2.48 9.87 -20.02
C LEU A 697 1.76 11.04 -20.73
N SER A 698 0.61 10.79 -21.35
CA SER A 698 -0.31 11.87 -21.75
C SER A 698 -1.78 11.49 -21.49
N PRO A 699 -2.55 12.30 -20.74
CA PRO A 699 -3.97 12.07 -20.52
C PRO A 699 -4.74 12.48 -21.78
N LYS A 700 -4.93 11.55 -22.71
CA LYS A 700 -6.09 11.59 -23.61
C LYS A 700 -7.20 10.82 -22.92
N GLU A 701 -8.34 11.47 -22.72
CA GLU A 701 -9.55 10.90 -22.14
C GLU A 701 -9.88 9.50 -22.67
N LYS A 702 -9.40 8.49 -21.96
CA LYS A 702 -10.02 7.18 -21.83
C LYS A 702 -9.77 6.78 -20.39
N THR A 703 -10.82 6.77 -19.58
CA THR A 703 -10.88 6.11 -18.28
C THR A 703 -10.50 4.64 -18.47
N ARG A 704 -9.21 4.33 -18.39
CA ARG A 704 -8.70 2.96 -18.39
C ARG A 704 -8.53 2.56 -16.93
N LYS A 705 -9.44 1.70 -16.47
CA LYS A 705 -9.42 1.05 -15.16
C LYS A 705 -8.37 -0.07 -15.16
N GLU A 706 -7.09 0.28 -15.11
CA GLU A 706 -6.04 -0.70 -14.81
C GLU A 706 -5.07 -0.04 -13.85
N ALA A 707 -5.24 -0.35 -12.56
CA ALA A 707 -4.38 0.12 -11.48
C ALA A 707 -2.96 -0.38 -11.74
N ILE A 708 -2.08 0.52 -12.17
CA ILE A 708 -0.64 0.29 -12.20
C ILE A 708 -0.22 0.03 -10.75
N ASP A 709 0.48 -1.11 -10.57
CA ASP A 709 0.75 -1.70 -9.27
C ASP A 709 1.43 -0.69 -8.34
N MET A 710 0.66 -0.26 -7.35
CA MET A 710 1.02 0.83 -6.45
C MET A 710 2.14 0.44 -5.49
N THR A 711 2.97 1.43 -5.12
CA THR A 711 4.01 1.27 -4.09
C THR A 711 3.45 0.61 -2.82
N PRO A 712 4.24 -0.18 -2.06
CA PRO A 712 3.75 -0.86 -0.85
C PRO A 712 3.13 0.09 0.18
N ALA A 713 3.52 1.37 0.16
CA ALA A 713 2.98 2.44 1.01
C ALA A 713 1.54 2.81 0.67
N THR A 714 1.23 2.96 -0.62
CA THR A 714 -0.08 3.35 -1.10
C THR A 714 -1.05 2.18 -1.01
N LYS A 715 -0.61 0.93 -1.22
CA LYS A 715 -1.43 -0.25 -0.89
C LYS A 715 -1.74 -0.36 0.61
N ARG A 716 -0.86 0.10 1.50
CA ARG A 716 -1.12 0.12 2.96
C ARG A 716 -2.02 1.29 3.39
N LEU A 717 -1.93 2.44 2.71
CA LEU A 717 -2.85 3.56 2.91
C LEU A 717 -4.23 3.28 2.27
N GLU A 718 -4.32 2.56 1.16
CA GLU A 718 -5.57 2.01 0.62
C GLU A 718 -6.19 0.96 1.55
N ARG A 719 -5.36 0.24 2.31
CA ARG A 719 -5.81 -0.60 3.44
C ARG A 719 -6.30 0.20 4.64
N MET A 720 -6.51 1.52 4.53
CA MET A 720 -7.51 2.23 5.34
C MET A 720 -8.94 1.78 4.94
N ASN A 721 -9.19 0.47 4.91
CA ASN A 721 -10.47 -0.22 4.72
C ASN A 721 -11.51 0.45 3.82
N VAL A 722 -11.10 0.94 2.65
CA VAL A 722 -12.02 1.31 1.56
C VAL A 722 -11.50 0.67 0.28
N HIS A 723 -12.13 -0.43 -0.13
CA HIS A 723 -11.95 -0.99 -1.47
C HIS A 723 -13.24 -0.73 -2.25
N SER A 724 -13.13 -0.06 -3.40
CA SER A 724 -14.08 -0.21 -4.50
C SER A 724 -13.37 -0.97 -5.61
N GLY A 725 -13.40 -2.30 -5.54
CA GLY A 725 -13.05 -3.14 -6.68
C GLY A 725 -14.22 -3.12 -7.66
N THR A 726 -13.95 -2.75 -8.91
CA THR A 726 -14.89 -2.99 -10.00
C THR A 726 -14.75 -4.44 -10.44
N ASP A 727 -15.79 -5.24 -10.23
CA ASP A 727 -15.99 -6.48 -10.96
C ASP A 727 -16.10 -6.16 -12.45
N GLU A 728 -15.20 -6.72 -13.25
CA GLU A 728 -15.58 -7.41 -14.48
C GLU A 728 -14.87 -8.76 -14.43
N GLY A 729 -15.69 -9.81 -14.34
CA GLY A 729 -15.21 -11.18 -14.30
C GLY A 729 -14.77 -11.66 -15.67
N ASP A 730 -13.86 -12.63 -15.67
CA ASP A 730 -14.10 -13.86 -16.39
C ASP A 730 -13.39 -15.00 -15.66
N THR A 731 -14.21 -15.91 -15.15
CA THR A 731 -13.88 -17.28 -14.79
C THR A 731 -13.25 -18.00 -15.97
N PHE A 732 -12.07 -18.61 -15.83
CA PHE A 732 -11.76 -19.87 -16.51
C PHE A 732 -10.75 -20.70 -15.71
N ILE A 733 -11.02 -22.01 -15.75
CA ILE A 733 -10.33 -23.16 -15.15
C ILE A 733 -8.89 -23.28 -15.63
#